data_AF-A0A813LK05-F1
#
_entry.id   AF-A0A813LK05-F1
#
_cell.length_a   1.000
_cell.length_b   1.000
_cell.length_c   1.000
_cell.angle_alpha   90.00
_cell.angle_beta   90.00
_cell.angle_gamma   90.00
#
_symmetry.space_group_name_H-M   'P 1'
#
loop_
_entity.id
_entity.type
_entity.pdbx_description
1 polymer ?
#
loop_
_entity_poly.entity_id
_entity_poly.type
_entity_poly.pdbx_seq_one_letter_code
_entity_poly.pdbx_strand_id
1 'polypeptide(L)'
;VASLSQWWCSTGSFPNSADPVAEVVPIEGLGSLCGTAVVLCEVPLHSFGQIAYGQFLGSPCAENWRHVVVRLDAAVQGVQFDRYGALWVGGVEVLRTTSAEPTPAGVRWQVRRDLTEYAALFRRPQNVSLSIPNTVTDTYNGVIFANVSFEFYAGQPLRGGEGRTLEVQVLPLLDVAAILEKPWSVMAVAGNTWQNSTLPPLALQTERLFLDVFASGHGCEEFEAGFDCGAPLRRLRALIDGHPAGVMYPFPVLYTGGVNPLLWRPLTGLGSWDVAPYRFELTAFLPLLLAKPGLRLSLAVDHSTEQGLWYLDPVLVAYHGAESASGGEFLGSQLSGGYVEQGSPGNGTMKAEDHSTFSSHGILRYPGGREVQTEVRGALHATSRYRTFGGGGGPTMPPNGRRVRGRSRGSVVVSRKDSQRPDDNCTQTASFDFPYRVVLDQWMNSSSPALDINASVWQKLSVSSSGAAQEVSQDGRSRFVRDDARQIVLGSSFSESQTKLEVREASESASPCYRQSRHAANGSMLLDTSSPWHCKQMAAHSLLRALPSLGPWSDSGEEGTWAGEVPMAKFHVVVVVVVAVVVVVVVVLCCYYRGAPLSADPSEHRFLLPCAAPLSADSYRGAVAAPQPADPERGQEHEVCY
;
A
#
# COMPACT_ATOMS: atom_id res chain seq x y z
N VAL A 1 -15.39 25.50 13.27
CA VAL A 1 -14.95 25.81 11.89
C VAL A 1 -13.86 26.88 11.85
N ALA A 2 -14.07 28.09 12.40
CA ALA A 2 -13.05 29.16 12.43
C ALA A 2 -11.79 28.88 13.29
N SER A 3 -11.88 27.95 14.26
CA SER A 3 -10.73 27.57 15.11
C SER A 3 -9.79 26.56 14.46
N LEU A 4 -10.12 25.94 13.31
CA LEU A 4 -9.27 24.94 12.65
C LEU A 4 -8.46 25.54 11.49
N SER A 5 -8.99 26.55 10.78
CA SER A 5 -8.26 27.27 9.72
C SER A 5 -7.06 28.07 10.26
N GLN A 6 -7.12 28.56 11.50
CA GLN A 6 -5.98 29.20 12.17
C GLN A 6 -4.84 28.21 12.52
N TRP A 7 -5.11 26.90 12.58
CA TRP A 7 -4.12 25.88 12.94
C TRP A 7 -3.29 25.37 11.74
N TRP A 8 -3.77 25.54 10.50
CA TRP A 8 -2.98 25.18 9.31
C TRP A 8 -1.77 26.10 9.12
N CYS A 9 -1.79 27.30 9.70
CA CYS A 9 -0.72 28.30 9.58
C CYS A 9 0.31 28.30 10.73
N SER A 10 0.15 27.48 11.78
CA SER A 10 1.09 27.45 12.90
C SER A 10 2.16 26.36 12.73
N THR A 11 3.41 26.76 12.51
CA THR A 11 4.61 25.88 12.46
C THR A 11 5.10 25.45 13.86
N GLY A 12 4.18 25.24 14.81
CA GLY A 12 4.52 24.79 16.16
C GLY A 12 4.86 23.31 16.17
N SER A 13 6.10 22.97 16.52
CA SER A 13 6.55 21.61 16.80
C SER A 13 5.74 21.00 17.95
N PHE A 14 4.88 20.03 17.62
CA PHE A 14 4.16 19.21 18.60
C PHE A 14 4.99 17.98 18.96
N PRO A 15 5.20 17.66 20.25
CA PRO A 15 5.79 16.39 20.64
C PRO A 15 4.72 15.27 20.59
N ASN A 16 5.11 14.16 19.99
CA ASN A 16 4.52 12.81 20.07
C ASN A 16 3.10 12.56 19.52
N SER A 17 3.02 11.64 18.57
CA SER A 17 1.85 11.02 17.91
C SER A 17 1.09 11.84 16.87
N ALA A 18 1.42 13.13 16.70
CA ALA A 18 0.64 14.08 15.89
C ALA A 18 0.97 14.12 14.39
N ASP A 19 2.08 13.52 13.96
CA ASP A 19 2.51 13.44 12.54
C ASP A 19 2.98 12.01 12.23
N PRO A 20 2.05 11.03 12.18
CA PRO A 20 2.41 9.69 11.82
C PRO A 20 3.03 9.65 10.42
N VAL A 21 3.98 8.74 10.22
CA VAL A 21 4.72 8.61 8.98
C VAL A 21 4.55 7.19 8.46
N ALA A 22 3.91 7.05 7.30
CA ALA A 22 3.79 5.77 6.61
C ALA A 22 5.14 5.26 6.11
N GLU A 23 5.18 3.98 5.76
CA GLU A 23 6.12 3.47 4.77
C GLU A 23 6.08 4.37 3.52
N VAL A 24 7.07 5.24 3.41
CA VAL A 24 7.30 6.01 2.18
C VAL A 24 8.61 5.48 1.67
N VAL A 25 8.55 4.48 0.78
CA VAL A 25 9.62 4.35 -0.20
C VAL A 25 9.72 5.72 -0.85
N PRO A 26 10.84 6.43 -0.75
CA PRO A 26 10.95 7.68 -1.46
C PRO A 26 10.71 7.37 -2.91
N ILE A 27 9.79 8.11 -3.50
CA ILE A 27 9.53 8.04 -4.92
C ILE A 27 10.75 8.70 -5.58
N GLU A 28 11.79 7.91 -5.81
CA GLU A 28 13.07 8.36 -6.34
C GLU A 28 13.02 8.42 -7.88
N GLY A 29 13.96 9.16 -8.49
CA GLY A 29 14.07 9.22 -9.95
C GLY A 29 12.98 10.01 -10.67
N LEU A 30 12.04 10.63 -9.94
CA LEU A 30 10.93 11.42 -10.51
C LEU A 30 11.37 12.63 -11.36
N GLY A 31 12.61 13.11 -11.15
CA GLY A 31 13.12 14.35 -11.71
C GLY A 31 12.62 15.59 -10.96
N SER A 32 12.56 16.75 -11.62
CA SER A 32 12.17 18.00 -10.96
C SER A 32 10.64 18.13 -10.86
N LEU A 33 10.14 18.53 -9.68
CA LEU A 33 8.74 18.93 -9.54
C LEU A 33 8.47 20.09 -10.50
N CYS A 34 7.53 19.88 -11.41
CA CYS A 34 7.14 20.87 -12.39
C CYS A 34 5.91 21.66 -11.94
N GLY A 35 4.96 21.03 -11.23
CA GLY A 35 3.82 21.74 -10.65
C GLY A 35 2.84 20.82 -9.93
N THR A 36 1.93 21.43 -9.18
CA THR A 36 0.92 20.72 -8.37
C THR A 36 -0.49 21.17 -8.75
N ALA A 37 -1.39 20.22 -9.01
CA ALA A 37 -2.82 20.48 -9.20
C ALA A 37 -3.57 20.14 -7.90
N VAL A 38 -4.14 21.14 -7.23
CA VAL A 38 -5.00 20.91 -6.06
C VAL A 38 -6.43 20.65 -6.54
N VAL A 39 -7.03 19.55 -6.09
CA VAL A 39 -8.38 19.12 -6.53
C VAL A 39 -9.42 19.10 -5.42
N LEU A 40 -9.00 18.90 -4.16
CA LEU A 40 -9.84 19.05 -2.97
C LEU A 40 -9.05 19.86 -1.94
N CYS A 41 -9.67 20.87 -1.33
CA CYS A 41 -9.08 21.69 -0.24
C CYS A 41 -10.05 21.74 0.94
N GLU A 42 -9.54 21.35 2.10
CA GLU A 42 -10.18 21.34 3.42
C GLU A 42 -11.58 20.73 3.45
N VAL A 43 -11.82 19.64 2.69
CA VAL A 43 -13.15 19.04 2.64
C VAL A 43 -13.47 18.34 3.97
N PRO A 44 -14.59 18.69 4.64
CA PRO A 44 -14.99 18.06 5.89
C PRO A 44 -15.73 16.75 5.63
N LEU A 45 -15.19 15.64 6.13
CA LEU A 45 -15.72 14.29 6.03
C LEU A 45 -16.27 13.86 7.39
N HIS A 46 -17.60 13.88 7.52
CA HIS A 46 -18.31 13.69 8.80
C HIS A 46 -19.50 12.73 8.73
N SER A 47 -19.84 12.24 7.53
CA SER A 47 -20.99 11.35 7.30
C SER A 47 -20.59 10.08 6.54
N PHE A 48 -21.30 8.98 6.82
CA PHE A 48 -20.90 7.63 6.41
C PHE A 48 -21.06 7.45 4.89
N GLY A 49 -22.11 8.01 4.31
CA GLY A 49 -22.37 7.98 2.87
C GLY A 49 -21.75 9.15 2.10
N GLN A 50 -20.93 9.99 2.74
CA GLN A 50 -20.42 11.20 2.12
C GLN A 50 -19.37 10.86 1.04
N ILE A 51 -19.49 11.53 -0.09
CA ILE A 51 -18.47 11.59 -1.15
C ILE A 51 -18.13 13.05 -1.39
N ALA A 52 -16.85 13.37 -1.32
CA ALA A 52 -16.34 14.67 -1.72
C ALA A 52 -15.96 14.64 -3.20
N TYR A 53 -16.40 15.64 -3.96
CA TYR A 53 -16.14 15.75 -5.39
C TYR A 53 -15.21 16.92 -5.69
N GLY A 54 -14.28 16.68 -6.61
CA GLY A 54 -13.38 17.67 -7.19
C GLY A 54 -13.23 17.43 -8.68
N GLN A 55 -12.53 18.34 -9.35
CA GLN A 55 -12.21 18.20 -10.77
C GLN A 55 -10.73 18.44 -10.99
N PHE A 56 -10.08 17.50 -11.66
CA PHE A 56 -8.78 17.71 -12.26
C PHE A 56 -8.98 18.32 -13.65
N LEU A 57 -8.52 19.55 -13.87
CA LEU A 57 -8.74 20.26 -15.14
C LEU A 57 -7.58 20.09 -16.14
N GLY A 58 -6.46 19.53 -15.70
CA GLY A 58 -5.26 19.37 -16.50
C GLY A 58 -3.99 19.59 -15.69
N SER A 59 -2.87 19.09 -16.20
CA SER A 59 -1.59 19.24 -15.52
C SER A 59 -1.08 20.68 -15.63
N PRO A 60 -0.56 21.28 -14.54
CA PRO A 60 0.10 22.58 -14.59
C PRO A 60 1.38 22.57 -15.45
N CYS A 61 1.84 21.39 -15.87
CA CYS A 61 3.04 21.15 -16.67
C CYS A 61 2.78 20.96 -18.17
N ALA A 62 1.55 21.22 -18.63
CA ALA A 62 1.09 20.81 -19.95
C ALA A 62 1.41 19.31 -20.19
N GLU A 63 2.01 18.92 -21.31
CA GLU A 63 2.33 17.52 -21.63
C GLU A 63 3.73 17.06 -21.20
N ASN A 64 4.55 17.96 -20.65
CA ASN A 64 5.99 17.75 -20.43
C ASN A 64 6.34 16.95 -19.16
N TRP A 65 5.33 16.52 -18.39
CA TRP A 65 5.51 15.67 -17.22
C TRP A 65 5.58 14.19 -17.60
N ARG A 66 6.28 13.41 -16.77
CA ARG A 66 6.44 11.95 -16.94
C ARG A 66 5.97 11.16 -15.75
N HIS A 67 6.01 11.76 -14.56
CA HIS A 67 5.51 11.14 -13.36
C HIS A 67 4.42 11.98 -12.72
N VAL A 68 3.50 11.30 -12.06
CA VAL A 68 2.41 11.92 -11.32
C VAL A 68 2.28 11.20 -9.98
N VAL A 69 2.25 11.98 -8.90
CA VAL A 69 2.13 11.49 -7.53
C VAL A 69 0.86 12.08 -6.94
N VAL A 70 -0.01 11.25 -6.36
CA VAL A 70 -1.11 11.77 -5.53
C VAL A 70 -0.59 12.07 -4.14
N ARG A 71 -1.06 13.17 -3.58
CA ARG A 71 -0.86 13.56 -2.19
C ARG A 71 -2.21 13.80 -1.52
N LEU A 72 -2.50 13.01 -0.49
CA LEU A 72 -3.62 13.18 0.43
C LEU A 72 -3.07 13.68 1.77
N ASP A 73 -3.34 14.93 2.12
CA ASP A 73 -3.07 15.46 3.47
C ASP A 73 -4.39 15.47 4.24
N ALA A 74 -4.41 14.92 5.45
CA ALA A 74 -5.62 14.88 6.25
C ALA A 74 -5.35 15.13 7.73
N ALA A 75 -6.40 15.58 8.43
CA ALA A 75 -6.35 15.92 9.84
C ALA A 75 -7.65 15.54 10.53
N VAL A 76 -7.55 15.08 11.78
CA VAL A 76 -8.72 14.81 12.62
C VAL A 76 -8.39 15.10 14.08
N GLN A 77 -9.34 15.67 14.81
CA GLN A 77 -9.21 16.01 16.22
C GLN A 77 -10.44 15.55 17.00
N GLY A 78 -10.23 15.04 18.20
CA GLY A 78 -11.30 14.55 19.07
C GLY A 78 -11.21 13.03 19.24
N VAL A 79 -12.36 12.41 19.46
CA VAL A 79 -12.48 10.95 19.58
C VAL A 79 -13.04 10.41 18.27
N GLN A 80 -12.29 9.52 17.62
CA GLN A 80 -12.71 8.84 16.39
C GLN A 80 -11.93 7.52 16.24
N PHE A 81 -12.48 6.55 15.51
CA PHE A 81 -11.77 5.34 15.09
C PHE A 81 -11.10 5.53 13.73
N ASP A 82 -10.23 4.60 13.36
CA ASP A 82 -9.72 4.51 12.01
C ASP A 82 -10.83 4.20 11.00
N ARG A 83 -10.76 4.86 9.85
CA ARG A 83 -11.77 4.81 8.79
C ARG A 83 -11.09 4.38 7.51
N TYR A 84 -11.61 3.36 6.83
CA TYR A 84 -11.18 3.05 5.48
C TYR A 84 -11.59 4.15 4.51
N GLY A 85 -10.87 4.28 3.41
CA GLY A 85 -11.14 5.30 2.40
C GLY A 85 -10.59 4.93 1.04
N ALA A 86 -11.10 5.60 0.01
CA ALA A 86 -10.62 5.46 -1.34
C ALA A 86 -10.75 6.77 -2.14
N LEU A 87 -9.86 6.94 -3.11
CA LEU A 87 -9.83 8.04 -4.07
C LEU A 87 -9.97 7.48 -5.48
N TRP A 88 -10.90 8.04 -6.25
CA TRP A 88 -11.12 7.71 -7.65
C TRP A 88 -10.83 8.90 -8.55
N VAL A 89 -10.22 8.64 -9.72
CA VAL A 89 -9.98 9.61 -10.80
C VAL A 89 -10.63 9.07 -12.07
N GLY A 90 -11.64 9.76 -12.60
CA GLY A 90 -12.39 9.27 -13.76
C GLY A 90 -13.11 7.93 -13.50
N GLY A 91 -13.47 7.65 -12.25
CA GLY A 91 -14.05 6.37 -11.82
C GLY A 91 -13.03 5.26 -11.54
N VAL A 92 -11.75 5.46 -11.84
CA VAL A 92 -10.68 4.50 -11.54
C VAL A 92 -10.17 4.71 -10.12
N GLU A 93 -10.18 3.68 -9.29
CA GLU A 93 -9.54 3.75 -7.97
C GLU A 93 -8.04 3.90 -8.14
N VAL A 94 -7.47 4.93 -7.50
CA VAL A 94 -6.02 5.21 -7.54
C VAL A 94 -5.36 5.14 -6.17
N LEU A 95 -6.14 5.15 -5.09
CA LEU A 95 -5.64 5.03 -3.72
C LEU A 95 -6.71 4.37 -2.84
N ARG A 96 -6.33 3.28 -2.15
CA ARG A 96 -7.05 2.67 -1.03
C ARG A 96 -6.28 2.99 0.25
N THR A 97 -6.95 3.52 1.26
CA THR A 97 -6.28 4.07 2.45
C THR A 97 -7.07 3.82 3.74
N THR A 98 -6.45 4.13 4.88
CA THR A 98 -7.08 4.23 6.19
C THR A 98 -6.73 5.56 6.86
N SER A 99 -7.63 6.12 7.65
CA SER A 99 -7.36 7.33 8.44
C SER A 99 -6.48 7.01 9.64
N ALA A 100 -5.75 8.01 10.14
CA ALA A 100 -5.13 7.91 11.46
C ALA A 100 -6.20 7.99 12.56
N GLU A 101 -6.07 7.16 13.60
CA GLU A 101 -6.89 7.30 14.81
C GLU A 101 -6.37 8.48 15.66
N PRO A 102 -7.19 9.50 15.99
CA PRO A 102 -6.75 10.69 16.73
C PRO A 102 -6.51 10.47 18.22
N THR A 103 -5.78 11.41 18.81
CA THR A 103 -5.85 11.73 20.24
C THR A 103 -6.76 12.95 20.45
N PRO A 104 -7.15 13.30 21.69
CA PRO A 104 -7.84 14.58 21.95
C PRO A 104 -7.09 15.82 21.44
N ALA A 105 -5.75 15.75 21.34
CA ALA A 105 -4.92 16.81 20.76
C ALA A 105 -4.96 16.87 19.22
N GLY A 106 -5.49 15.82 18.58
CA GLY A 106 -5.57 15.65 17.13
C GLY A 106 -4.37 14.97 16.52
N VAL A 107 -4.49 14.67 15.22
CA VAL A 107 -3.47 14.04 14.39
C VAL A 107 -3.57 14.58 12.97
N ARG A 108 -2.42 14.76 12.32
CA ARG A 108 -2.30 15.03 10.88
C ARG A 108 -1.53 13.91 10.23
N TRP A 109 -1.91 13.51 9.03
CA TRP A 109 -1.16 12.51 8.29
C TRP A 109 -1.14 12.83 6.80
N GLN A 110 -0.17 12.24 6.13
CA GLN A 110 0.01 12.39 4.71
C GLN A 110 0.20 11.03 4.04
N VAL A 111 -0.46 10.85 2.91
CA VAL A 111 -0.24 9.73 2.01
C VAL A 111 0.29 10.27 0.69
N ARG A 112 1.37 9.67 0.19
CA ARG A 112 1.92 9.93 -1.15
C ARG A 112 2.04 8.62 -1.90
N ARG A 113 1.51 8.56 -3.12
CA ARG A 113 1.56 7.36 -3.97
C ARG A 113 1.90 7.72 -5.41
N ASP A 114 2.82 6.97 -6.01
CA ASP A 114 3.13 7.09 -7.44
C ASP A 114 1.98 6.55 -8.29
N LEU A 115 1.42 7.40 -9.15
CA LEU A 115 0.34 7.09 -10.09
C LEU A 115 0.84 7.09 -11.54
N THR A 116 2.15 7.02 -11.78
CA THR A 116 2.75 7.07 -13.12
C THR A 116 2.24 5.96 -14.04
N GLU A 117 1.99 4.76 -13.53
CA GLU A 117 1.37 3.68 -14.33
C GLU A 117 -0.08 3.99 -14.74
N TYR A 118 -0.73 4.92 -14.03
CA TYR A 118 -2.08 5.44 -14.31
C TYR A 118 -2.04 6.79 -15.05
N ALA A 119 -0.88 7.21 -15.57
CA ALA A 119 -0.65 8.53 -16.17
C ALA A 119 -1.68 8.90 -17.26
N ALA A 120 -2.23 7.92 -17.98
CA ALA A 120 -3.26 8.15 -19.00
C ALA A 120 -4.49 8.91 -18.46
N LEU A 121 -4.85 8.72 -17.18
CA LEU A 121 -5.95 9.41 -16.54
C LEU A 121 -5.72 10.93 -16.51
N PHE A 122 -4.48 11.37 -16.36
CA PHE A 122 -4.10 12.77 -16.17
C PHE A 122 -3.78 13.51 -17.47
N ARG A 123 -4.01 12.88 -18.63
CA ARG A 123 -3.87 13.52 -19.96
C ARG A 123 -5.09 14.31 -20.38
N ARG A 124 -6.21 14.16 -19.66
CA ARG A 124 -7.48 14.86 -19.91
C ARG A 124 -8.09 15.31 -18.58
N PRO A 125 -9.04 16.26 -18.59
CA PRO A 125 -9.82 16.57 -17.41
C PRO A 125 -10.54 15.33 -16.86
N GLN A 126 -10.57 15.20 -15.53
CA GLN A 126 -11.19 14.07 -14.83
C GLN A 126 -12.01 14.55 -13.65
N ASN A 127 -13.11 13.86 -13.36
CA ASN A 127 -13.76 13.97 -12.06
C ASN A 127 -12.93 13.23 -11.02
N VAL A 128 -12.84 13.81 -9.82
CA VAL A 128 -12.14 13.22 -8.67
C VAL A 128 -13.16 13.03 -7.56
N SER A 129 -13.18 11.82 -6.98
CA SER A 129 -14.09 11.48 -5.89
C SER A 129 -13.30 10.93 -4.72
N LEU A 130 -13.52 11.45 -3.52
CA LEU A 130 -12.94 10.97 -2.26
C LEU A 130 -14.05 10.49 -1.35
N SER A 131 -13.94 9.26 -0.85
CA SER A 131 -14.81 8.75 0.22
C SER A 131 -13.96 8.23 1.37
N ILE A 132 -14.17 8.80 2.55
CA ILE A 132 -13.71 8.26 3.83
C ILE A 132 -14.96 8.23 4.70
N PRO A 133 -15.74 7.11 4.69
CA PRO A 133 -16.97 7.01 5.45
C PRO A 133 -16.73 7.34 6.90
N ASN A 134 -17.34 8.39 7.45
CA ASN A 134 -17.14 8.81 8.84
C ASN A 134 -18.48 8.88 9.58
N THR A 135 -18.49 8.73 10.89
CA THR A 135 -19.71 8.91 11.69
C THR A 135 -19.40 9.84 12.85
N VAL A 136 -20.01 11.02 12.82
CA VAL A 136 -19.83 12.03 13.88
C VAL A 136 -21.04 12.05 14.80
N THR A 137 -20.80 11.89 16.10
CA THR A 137 -21.80 11.90 17.18
C THR A 137 -21.26 12.65 18.40
N ASP A 138 -22.05 12.75 19.47
CA ASP A 138 -21.60 13.32 20.75
C ASP A 138 -20.41 12.54 21.36
N THR A 139 -20.32 11.24 21.07
CA THR A 139 -19.20 10.37 21.50
C THR A 139 -18.05 10.42 20.50
N TYR A 140 -18.34 10.23 19.22
CA TYR A 140 -17.35 10.24 18.13
C TYR A 140 -17.34 11.61 17.47
N ASN A 141 -16.70 12.58 18.09
CA ASN A 141 -16.78 13.97 17.66
C ASN A 141 -15.69 14.39 16.66
N GLY A 142 -14.87 13.45 16.17
CA GLY A 142 -13.81 13.73 15.21
C GLY A 142 -14.29 13.86 13.76
N VAL A 143 -14.28 15.09 13.24
CA VAL A 143 -14.44 15.39 11.81
C VAL A 143 -13.08 15.27 11.11
N ILE A 144 -13.03 14.53 10.01
CA ILE A 144 -11.82 14.42 9.17
C ILE A 144 -11.83 15.57 8.16
N PHE A 145 -10.74 16.33 8.07
CA PHE A 145 -10.52 17.31 7.01
C PHE A 145 -9.47 16.77 6.06
N ALA A 146 -9.72 16.81 4.76
CA ALA A 146 -8.80 16.27 3.76
C ALA A 146 -8.50 17.26 2.61
N ASN A 147 -7.27 17.20 2.12
CA ASN A 147 -6.80 17.87 0.92
C ASN A 147 -6.27 16.81 -0.05
N VAL A 148 -6.59 16.93 -1.33
CA VAL A 148 -6.07 16.06 -2.38
C VAL A 148 -5.40 16.92 -3.44
N SER A 149 -4.18 16.55 -3.80
CA SER A 149 -3.43 17.17 -4.88
C SER A 149 -2.67 16.14 -5.72
N PHE A 150 -2.36 16.51 -6.95
CA PHE A 150 -1.52 15.74 -7.87
C PHE A 150 -0.25 16.53 -8.17
N GLU A 151 0.89 15.97 -7.81
CA GLU A 151 2.23 16.51 -8.06
C GLU A 151 2.79 15.93 -9.36
N PHE A 152 3.17 16.79 -10.31
CA PHE A 152 3.69 16.40 -11.61
C PHE A 152 5.19 16.67 -11.70
N TYR A 153 5.95 15.66 -12.11
CA TYR A 153 7.40 15.75 -12.20
C TYR A 153 7.88 15.58 -13.64
N ALA A 154 8.85 16.41 -14.02
CA ALA A 154 9.52 16.35 -15.32
C ALA A 154 10.54 15.21 -15.31
N GLY A 155 10.57 14.40 -16.36
CA GLY A 155 11.50 13.28 -16.47
C GLY A 155 11.90 12.97 -17.91
N GLN A 156 12.90 12.10 -18.07
CA GLN A 156 13.21 11.50 -19.37
C GLN A 156 12.02 10.61 -19.80
N PRO A 157 11.65 10.53 -21.09
CA PRO A 157 10.61 9.61 -21.54
C PRO A 157 10.93 8.18 -21.09
N LEU A 158 9.95 7.43 -20.56
CA LEU A 158 10.06 5.97 -20.45
C LEU A 158 10.28 5.44 -21.87
N ARG A 159 11.53 5.12 -22.20
CA ARG A 159 11.87 4.54 -23.49
C ARG A 159 11.44 3.09 -23.45
N GLY A 160 10.33 2.76 -24.12
CA GLY A 160 10.21 1.43 -24.70
C GLY A 160 11.36 1.19 -25.68
N GLY A 161 11.57 -0.07 -26.07
CA GLY A 161 12.39 -0.35 -27.26
C GLY A 161 11.94 0.57 -28.39
N GLU A 162 12.89 1.26 -29.03
CA GLU A 162 12.67 2.29 -30.07
C GLU A 162 12.17 3.68 -29.65
N GLY A 163 12.23 4.07 -28.37
CA GLY A 163 12.06 5.49 -27.98
C GLY A 163 10.65 6.07 -28.17
N ARG A 164 9.63 5.20 -28.27
CA ARG A 164 8.22 5.59 -28.33
C ARG A 164 7.64 5.79 -26.93
N THR A 165 6.68 6.71 -26.81
CA THR A 165 5.88 6.87 -25.60
C THR A 165 4.91 5.70 -25.54
N LEU A 166 4.94 4.90 -24.48
CA LEU A 166 3.95 3.84 -24.25
C LEU A 166 2.58 4.49 -24.07
N GLU A 167 1.65 4.20 -24.96
CA GLU A 167 0.24 4.52 -24.74
C GLU A 167 -0.34 3.49 -23.78
N VAL A 168 -1.10 3.97 -22.79
CA VAL A 168 -1.75 3.13 -21.80
C VAL A 168 -3.23 3.50 -21.79
N GLN A 169 -4.08 2.49 -21.77
CA GLN A 169 -5.50 2.63 -21.51
C GLN A 169 -5.78 2.11 -20.09
N VAL A 170 -6.38 2.95 -19.25
CA VAL A 170 -6.73 2.62 -17.86
C VAL A 170 -8.23 2.73 -17.72
N LEU A 171 -8.90 1.65 -17.30
CA LEU A 171 -10.35 1.58 -17.28
C LEU A 171 -10.86 1.05 -15.93
N PRO A 172 -11.92 1.65 -15.36
CA PRO A 172 -12.61 1.05 -14.23
C PRO A 172 -13.47 -0.11 -14.73
N LEU A 173 -13.62 -1.16 -13.91
CA LEU A 173 -14.51 -2.28 -14.21
C LEU A 173 -15.78 -2.28 -13.36
N LEU A 174 -15.86 -1.37 -12.39
CA LEU A 174 -17.07 -1.05 -11.65
C LEU A 174 -17.48 0.37 -11.97
N ASP A 175 -18.77 0.60 -12.18
CA ASP A 175 -19.29 1.94 -12.42
C ASP A 175 -19.54 2.67 -11.09
N VAL A 176 -18.45 2.95 -10.38
CA VAL A 176 -18.49 3.67 -9.10
C VAL A 176 -18.98 5.11 -9.31
N ALA A 177 -18.75 5.68 -10.49
CA ALA A 177 -19.13 7.04 -10.89
C ALA A 177 -20.63 7.18 -11.24
N ALA A 178 -21.30 6.15 -11.76
CA ALA A 178 -22.76 6.19 -11.95
C ALA A 178 -23.54 5.74 -10.70
N ILE A 179 -22.90 5.03 -9.77
CA ILE A 179 -23.52 4.48 -8.54
C ILE A 179 -23.14 5.31 -7.29
N LEU A 180 -22.80 6.59 -7.49
CA LEU A 180 -22.22 7.51 -6.50
C LEU A 180 -23.06 7.79 -5.23
N GLU A 181 -24.16 7.09 -4.98
CA GLU A 181 -24.77 7.09 -3.66
C GLU A 181 -24.10 6.09 -2.70
N LYS A 182 -23.51 4.98 -3.18
CA LYS A 182 -22.96 3.89 -2.32
C LYS A 182 -21.79 3.10 -2.96
N PRO A 183 -20.61 3.71 -3.19
CA PRO A 183 -19.46 3.06 -3.86
C PRO A 183 -19.03 1.75 -3.18
N TRP A 184 -19.00 1.74 -1.84
CA TRP A 184 -18.60 0.60 -1.03
C TRP A 184 -19.50 -0.62 -1.18
N SER A 185 -20.80 -0.43 -1.44
CA SER A 185 -21.75 -1.54 -1.60
C SER A 185 -21.52 -2.32 -2.90
N VAL A 186 -21.02 -1.66 -3.96
CA VAL A 186 -20.74 -2.31 -5.26
C VAL A 186 -19.45 -3.13 -5.19
N MET A 187 -18.50 -2.70 -4.35
CA MET A 187 -17.24 -3.39 -4.11
C MET A 187 -17.37 -4.57 -3.14
N ALA A 188 -18.45 -4.62 -2.35
CA ALA A 188 -18.62 -5.56 -1.25
C ALA A 188 -18.81 -7.01 -1.70
N VAL A 189 -18.01 -7.92 -1.15
CA VAL A 189 -18.19 -9.38 -1.23
C VAL A 189 -18.04 -10.02 0.16
N ALA A 190 -18.73 -11.13 0.39
CA ALA A 190 -18.72 -11.88 1.64
C ALA A 190 -18.87 -13.38 1.37
N GLY A 191 -18.46 -14.26 2.30
CA GLY A 191 -18.83 -15.68 2.25
C GLY A 191 -18.46 -16.43 0.96
N ASN A 192 -17.30 -16.13 0.36
CA ASN A 192 -16.82 -16.70 -0.91
C ASN A 192 -17.69 -16.37 -2.14
N THR A 193 -18.52 -15.32 -2.09
CA THR A 193 -19.31 -14.90 -3.25
C THR A 193 -18.43 -14.34 -4.36
N TRP A 194 -18.88 -14.51 -5.61
CA TRP A 194 -18.25 -13.92 -6.78
C TRP A 194 -18.77 -12.51 -7.06
N GLN A 195 -17.87 -11.54 -7.19
CA GLN A 195 -18.14 -10.27 -7.86
C GLN A 195 -17.93 -10.47 -9.36
N ASN A 196 -18.88 -10.01 -10.18
CA ASN A 196 -18.79 -10.11 -11.62
C ASN A 196 -18.82 -8.71 -12.24
N SER A 197 -17.96 -8.49 -13.24
CA SER A 197 -17.99 -7.31 -14.09
C SER A 197 -17.83 -7.71 -15.55
N THR A 198 -18.20 -6.81 -16.46
CA THR A 198 -18.05 -7.01 -17.90
C THR A 198 -16.80 -6.29 -18.36
N LEU A 199 -15.91 -7.00 -19.05
CA LEU A 199 -14.70 -6.41 -19.61
C LEU A 199 -15.06 -5.52 -20.81
N PRO A 200 -14.59 -4.26 -20.82
CA PRO A 200 -14.83 -3.34 -21.92
C PRO A 200 -14.02 -3.75 -23.16
N PRO A 201 -14.38 -3.24 -24.34
CA PRO A 201 -13.56 -3.40 -25.53
C PRO A 201 -12.19 -2.74 -25.33
N LEU A 202 -11.14 -3.40 -25.80
CA LEU A 202 -9.76 -2.91 -25.75
C LEU A 202 -9.29 -2.46 -27.12
N ALA A 203 -8.31 -1.56 -27.14
CA ALA A 203 -7.65 -1.18 -28.38
C ALA A 203 -6.98 -2.41 -29.04
N LEU A 204 -7.05 -2.52 -30.36
CA LEU A 204 -6.40 -3.62 -31.10
C LEU A 204 -4.86 -3.61 -30.95
N GLN A 205 -4.31 -2.47 -30.55
CA GLN A 205 -2.90 -2.27 -30.25
C GLN A 205 -2.50 -2.82 -28.87
N THR A 206 -3.45 -3.26 -28.04
CA THR A 206 -3.14 -3.78 -26.70
C THR A 206 -2.22 -4.98 -26.83
N GLU A 207 -1.01 -4.87 -26.30
CA GLU A 207 0.02 -5.91 -26.34
C GLU A 207 0.26 -6.54 -24.97
N ARG A 208 -0.08 -5.81 -23.90
CA ARG A 208 -0.10 -6.32 -22.53
C ARG A 208 -1.31 -5.81 -21.77
N LEU A 209 -1.83 -6.65 -20.88
CA LEU A 209 -3.05 -6.38 -20.14
C LEU A 209 -2.91 -6.83 -18.70
N PHE A 210 -3.08 -5.91 -17.77
CA PHE A 210 -3.05 -6.18 -16.34
C PHE A 210 -4.41 -5.87 -15.71
N LEU A 211 -4.71 -6.57 -14.63
CA LEU A 211 -5.83 -6.30 -13.75
C LEU A 211 -5.31 -5.98 -12.36
N ASP A 212 -5.47 -4.74 -11.93
CA ASP A 212 -5.18 -4.29 -10.59
C ASP A 212 -6.45 -4.41 -9.75
N VAL A 213 -6.41 -5.24 -8.71
CA VAL A 213 -7.53 -5.39 -7.78
C VAL A 213 -7.16 -4.72 -6.47
N PHE A 214 -7.77 -3.58 -6.18
CA PHE A 214 -7.71 -3.01 -4.84
C PHE A 214 -8.61 -3.86 -3.93
N ALA A 215 -7.98 -4.68 -3.08
CA ALA A 215 -8.69 -5.60 -2.17
C ALA A 215 -8.35 -5.27 -0.72
N SER A 216 -9.38 -5.15 0.12
CA SER A 216 -9.22 -4.88 1.55
C SER A 216 -10.30 -5.60 2.36
N GLY A 217 -9.90 -6.35 3.38
CA GLY A 217 -10.80 -7.01 4.34
C GLY A 217 -11.26 -6.05 5.43
N HIS A 218 -12.52 -6.16 5.85
CA HIS A 218 -13.18 -5.31 6.84
C HIS A 218 -14.05 -6.15 7.78
N GLY A 219 -14.38 -5.57 8.93
CA GLY A 219 -15.18 -6.24 9.95
C GLY A 219 -14.48 -7.50 10.44
N CYS A 220 -15.05 -8.67 10.16
CA CYS A 220 -14.43 -9.94 10.52
C CYS A 220 -13.08 -10.18 9.80
N GLU A 221 -12.94 -9.67 8.58
CA GLU A 221 -11.76 -9.86 7.72
C GLU A 221 -10.67 -8.81 7.99
N GLU A 222 -10.95 -7.78 8.79
CA GLU A 222 -9.96 -6.76 9.18
C GLU A 222 -8.82 -7.36 10.00
N PHE A 223 -9.13 -8.38 10.79
CA PHE A 223 -8.22 -9.00 11.73
C PHE A 223 -7.86 -10.41 11.28
N GLU A 224 -7.48 -10.60 10.00
CA GLU A 224 -7.17 -11.88 9.32
C GLU A 224 -6.28 -12.87 10.11
N ALA A 225 -5.70 -12.41 11.20
CA ALA A 225 -5.27 -13.15 12.37
C ALA A 225 -6.39 -13.84 13.20
N GLY A 226 -7.43 -14.38 12.56
CA GLY A 226 -8.35 -15.33 13.19
C GLY A 226 -9.16 -14.80 14.39
N PHE A 227 -9.48 -13.51 14.44
CA PHE A 227 -10.35 -12.94 15.47
C PHE A 227 -11.80 -13.38 15.22
N ASP A 228 -12.09 -14.67 15.45
CA ASP A 228 -13.40 -15.33 15.40
C ASP A 228 -14.01 -15.55 14.00
N CYS A 229 -13.28 -15.28 12.92
CA CYS A 229 -13.79 -15.27 11.54
C CYS A 229 -13.22 -16.41 10.66
N GLY A 230 -13.16 -17.62 11.23
CA GLY A 230 -12.76 -18.83 10.51
C GLY A 230 -11.24 -19.03 10.35
N ALA A 231 -10.84 -19.67 9.25
CA ALA A 231 -9.43 -19.97 9.00
C ALA A 231 -8.59 -18.69 8.78
N PRO A 232 -7.31 -18.69 9.18
CA PRO A 232 -6.46 -17.50 9.08
C PRO A 232 -5.71 -17.41 7.73
N LEU A 233 -6.38 -17.71 6.61
CA LEU A 233 -5.82 -17.66 5.26
C LEU A 233 -6.90 -17.25 4.26
N ARG A 234 -6.56 -16.36 3.33
CA ARG A 234 -7.44 -15.90 2.25
C ARG A 234 -6.75 -16.05 0.92
N ARG A 235 -7.53 -16.31 -0.13
CA ARG A 235 -7.02 -16.47 -1.49
C ARG A 235 -7.89 -15.70 -2.47
N LEU A 236 -7.34 -14.63 -3.04
CA LEU A 236 -7.99 -13.85 -4.08
C LEU A 236 -7.87 -14.62 -5.41
N ARG A 237 -8.99 -14.81 -6.10
CA ARG A 237 -9.06 -15.49 -7.40
C ARG A 237 -9.65 -14.58 -8.46
N ALA A 238 -9.09 -14.67 -9.67
CA ALA A 238 -9.63 -14.02 -10.86
C ALA A 238 -9.93 -15.05 -11.95
N LEU A 239 -11.09 -14.93 -12.59
CA LEU A 239 -11.49 -15.70 -13.77
C LEU A 239 -11.88 -14.77 -14.92
N ILE A 240 -11.59 -15.18 -16.16
CA ILE A 240 -12.04 -14.52 -17.40
C ILE A 240 -12.94 -15.49 -18.16
N ASP A 241 -14.23 -15.18 -18.24
CA ASP A 241 -15.28 -16.04 -18.82
C ASP A 241 -15.22 -17.48 -18.29
N GLY A 242 -15.00 -17.64 -16.98
CA GLY A 242 -14.88 -18.94 -16.31
C GLY A 242 -13.49 -19.58 -16.34
N HIS A 243 -12.54 -19.03 -17.12
CA HIS A 243 -11.17 -19.53 -17.22
C HIS A 243 -10.27 -18.93 -16.11
N PRO A 244 -9.50 -19.72 -15.35
CA PRO A 244 -8.62 -19.21 -14.32
C PRO A 244 -7.54 -18.24 -14.83
N ALA A 245 -7.60 -16.99 -14.38
CA ALA A 245 -6.64 -15.95 -14.77
C ALA A 245 -5.51 -15.77 -13.76
N GLY A 246 -5.74 -16.11 -12.50
CA GLY A 246 -4.68 -16.18 -11.50
C GLY A 246 -5.20 -16.27 -10.07
N VAL A 247 -4.23 -16.38 -9.16
CA VAL A 247 -4.43 -16.44 -7.71
C VAL A 247 -3.44 -15.53 -7.02
N MET A 248 -3.85 -14.92 -5.90
CA MET A 248 -2.95 -14.22 -4.97
C MET A 248 -3.33 -14.49 -3.52
N TYR A 249 -2.34 -14.44 -2.64
CA TYR A 249 -2.57 -14.39 -1.19
C TYR A 249 -2.46 -12.93 -0.75
N PRO A 250 -3.54 -12.35 -0.19
CA PRO A 250 -3.48 -11.01 0.36
C PRO A 250 -2.36 -10.86 1.39
N PHE A 251 -1.65 -9.72 1.33
CA PHE A 251 -0.77 -9.31 2.41
C PHE A 251 -1.65 -8.88 3.59
N PRO A 252 -1.40 -9.38 4.83
CA PRO A 252 -2.24 -9.06 5.98
C PRO A 252 -1.95 -7.63 6.44
N VAL A 253 -2.61 -6.65 5.83
CA VAL A 253 -2.53 -5.25 6.24
C VAL A 253 -3.17 -5.09 7.62
N LEU A 254 -2.47 -4.42 8.53
CA LEU A 254 -3.01 -4.05 9.83
C LEU A 254 -3.32 -2.56 9.82
N TYR A 255 -4.61 -2.21 9.91
CA TYR A 255 -5.06 -0.83 9.92
C TYR A 255 -4.68 -0.09 11.20
N THR A 256 -4.83 1.24 11.20
CA THR A 256 -4.27 2.08 12.27
C THR A 256 -5.00 1.96 13.62
N GLY A 257 -6.18 1.31 13.66
CA GLY A 257 -6.85 0.91 14.90
C GLY A 257 -6.67 -0.58 15.25
N GLY A 258 -6.07 -1.37 14.36
CA GLY A 258 -6.01 -2.83 14.47
C GLY A 258 -5.10 -3.34 15.59
N VAL A 259 -5.44 -4.46 16.26
CA VAL A 259 -4.67 -5.08 17.37
C VAL A 259 -4.53 -4.18 18.61
N ASN A 260 -3.82 -3.06 18.50
CA ASN A 260 -3.67 -2.02 19.51
C ASN A 260 -3.30 -0.69 18.81
N PRO A 261 -4.14 0.37 18.90
CA PRO A 261 -3.87 1.67 18.26
C PRO A 261 -2.52 2.32 18.66
N LEU A 262 -1.98 2.02 19.84
CA LEU A 262 -0.69 2.56 20.29
C LEU A 262 0.52 1.97 19.54
N LEU A 263 0.38 0.83 18.86
CA LEU A 263 1.41 0.31 17.94
C LEU A 263 1.60 1.23 16.74
N TRP A 264 0.52 1.91 16.34
CA TRP A 264 0.43 2.61 15.06
C TRP A 264 0.69 4.12 15.18
N ARG A 265 1.32 4.54 16.28
CA ARG A 265 1.64 5.94 16.58
C ARG A 265 3.12 6.08 16.95
N PRO A 266 3.89 6.91 16.23
CA PRO A 266 3.62 7.60 14.97
C PRO A 266 3.89 6.72 13.73
N LEU A 267 4.28 5.45 13.85
CA LEU A 267 4.53 4.58 12.69
C LEU A 267 3.33 3.65 12.48
N THR A 268 2.66 3.75 11.34
CA THR A 268 1.48 2.91 11.03
C THR A 268 1.86 1.54 10.46
N GLY A 269 0.90 0.61 10.42
CA GLY A 269 1.12 -0.74 9.88
C GLY A 269 1.53 -0.73 8.41
N LEU A 270 2.33 -1.71 7.99
CA LEU A 270 2.77 -1.86 6.58
C LEU A 270 1.58 -1.82 5.62
N GLY A 271 1.66 -0.95 4.61
CA GLY A 271 0.59 -0.75 3.61
C GLY A 271 -0.73 -0.16 4.11
N SER A 272 -0.85 0.26 5.38
CA SER A 272 -2.14 0.71 5.95
C SER A 272 -2.68 2.02 5.36
N TRP A 273 -1.81 2.93 4.95
CA TRP A 273 -2.19 4.20 4.31
C TRP A 273 -2.16 4.17 2.80
N ASP A 274 -1.35 3.28 2.22
CA ASP A 274 -1.32 3.01 0.79
C ASP A 274 -1.46 1.50 0.58
N VAL A 275 -2.70 1.02 0.55
CA VAL A 275 -2.98 -0.39 0.32
C VAL A 275 -2.73 -0.67 -1.17
N ALA A 276 -1.65 -1.39 -1.44
CA ALA A 276 -1.25 -1.74 -2.80
C ALA A 276 -2.28 -2.68 -3.47
N PRO A 277 -2.57 -2.50 -4.77
CA PRO A 277 -3.45 -3.39 -5.50
C PRO A 277 -2.75 -4.72 -5.83
N TYR A 278 -3.54 -5.77 -5.96
CA TYR A 278 -3.11 -7.08 -6.41
C TYR A 278 -3.15 -7.14 -7.93
N ARG A 279 -1.99 -7.22 -8.59
CA ARG A 279 -1.86 -7.14 -10.05
C ARG A 279 -1.82 -8.51 -10.73
N PHE A 280 -2.89 -8.89 -11.41
CA PHE A 280 -2.94 -10.08 -12.26
C PHE A 280 -2.46 -9.76 -13.68
N GLU A 281 -1.66 -10.66 -14.26
CA GLU A 281 -1.24 -10.56 -15.65
C GLU A 281 -2.21 -11.31 -16.57
N LEU A 282 -2.92 -10.56 -17.42
CA LEU A 282 -4.02 -11.05 -18.26
C LEU A 282 -3.65 -11.13 -19.75
N THR A 283 -2.42 -10.79 -20.15
CA THR A 283 -2.01 -10.74 -21.57
C THR A 283 -2.31 -12.03 -22.35
N ALA A 284 -2.18 -13.20 -21.72
CA ALA A 284 -2.52 -14.48 -22.36
C ALA A 284 -4.00 -14.58 -22.80
N PHE A 285 -4.91 -13.80 -22.22
CA PHE A 285 -6.34 -13.76 -22.53
C PHE A 285 -6.71 -12.76 -23.64
N LEU A 286 -5.78 -11.92 -24.11
CA LEU A 286 -6.05 -10.95 -25.17
C LEU A 286 -6.70 -11.56 -26.42
N PRO A 287 -6.31 -12.76 -26.91
CA PRO A 287 -6.99 -13.40 -28.02
C PRO A 287 -8.50 -13.62 -27.80
N LEU A 288 -8.92 -13.98 -26.59
CA LEU A 288 -10.35 -14.13 -26.26
C LEU A 288 -11.07 -12.79 -26.30
N LEU A 289 -10.46 -11.76 -25.71
CA LEU A 289 -11.02 -10.42 -25.62
C LEU A 289 -11.17 -9.76 -27.00
N LEU A 290 -10.25 -10.04 -27.92
CA LEU A 290 -10.34 -9.61 -29.31
C LEU A 290 -11.43 -10.36 -30.10
N ALA A 291 -11.63 -11.64 -29.81
CA ALA A 291 -12.60 -12.47 -30.52
C ALA A 291 -14.05 -12.21 -30.09
N LYS A 292 -14.28 -11.87 -28.83
CA LYS A 292 -15.63 -11.68 -28.27
C LYS A 292 -15.65 -10.48 -27.31
N PRO A 293 -16.43 -9.42 -27.59
CA PRO A 293 -16.63 -8.34 -26.64
C PRO A 293 -17.47 -8.82 -25.45
N GLY A 294 -17.32 -8.12 -24.32
CA GLY A 294 -18.18 -8.32 -23.15
C GLY A 294 -17.93 -9.62 -22.38
N LEU A 295 -16.69 -10.12 -22.37
CA LEU A 295 -16.32 -11.23 -21.51
C LEU A 295 -16.51 -10.87 -20.04
N ARG A 296 -16.87 -11.86 -19.22
CA ARG A 296 -17.08 -11.66 -17.78
C ARG A 296 -15.76 -11.78 -17.02
N LEU A 297 -15.40 -10.78 -16.24
CA LEU A 297 -14.44 -10.91 -15.15
C LEU A 297 -15.19 -11.40 -13.90
N SER A 298 -14.66 -12.41 -13.22
CA SER A 298 -15.17 -12.86 -11.92
C SER A 298 -14.06 -12.83 -10.88
N LEU A 299 -14.32 -12.19 -9.75
CA LEU A 299 -13.43 -12.10 -8.60
C LEU A 299 -14.05 -12.72 -7.35
N ALA A 300 -13.26 -13.42 -6.56
CA ALA A 300 -13.69 -13.95 -5.27
C ALA A 300 -12.52 -13.99 -4.29
N VAL A 301 -12.84 -13.91 -2.99
CA VAL A 301 -11.90 -14.20 -1.91
C VAL A 301 -12.33 -15.52 -1.27
N ASP A 302 -11.54 -16.56 -1.50
CA ASP A 302 -11.80 -17.87 -0.88
C ASP A 302 -11.46 -17.86 0.61
N HIS A 303 -12.15 -18.75 1.32
CA HIS A 303 -12.11 -18.95 2.75
C HIS A 303 -12.61 -17.74 3.55
N SER A 304 -13.22 -16.74 2.87
CA SER A 304 -13.96 -15.68 3.55
C SER A 304 -15.23 -16.23 4.16
N THR A 305 -15.57 -15.75 5.35
CA THR A 305 -16.79 -16.16 6.06
C THR A 305 -17.96 -15.24 5.70
N GLU A 306 -19.20 -15.67 5.93
CA GLU A 306 -20.40 -14.83 5.72
C GLU A 306 -20.43 -13.62 6.66
N GLN A 307 -19.71 -13.68 7.78
CA GLN A 307 -19.54 -12.58 8.72
C GLN A 307 -18.47 -11.58 8.25
N GLY A 308 -17.63 -12.02 7.32
CA GLY A 308 -16.55 -11.25 6.74
C GLY A 308 -16.97 -10.38 5.57
N LEU A 309 -16.27 -9.26 5.40
CA LEU A 309 -16.51 -8.31 4.31
C LEU A 309 -15.20 -7.99 3.61
N TRP A 310 -15.22 -8.02 2.29
CA TRP A 310 -14.13 -7.56 1.43
C TRP A 310 -14.64 -6.49 0.48
N TYR A 311 -13.85 -5.45 0.26
CA TYR A 311 -14.06 -4.52 -0.85
C TYR A 311 -13.07 -4.81 -1.97
N LEU A 312 -13.59 -5.17 -3.14
CA LEU A 312 -12.84 -5.43 -4.35
C LEU A 312 -13.17 -4.36 -5.40
N ASP A 313 -12.17 -3.57 -5.80
CA ASP A 313 -12.27 -2.65 -6.95
C ASP A 313 -11.27 -3.07 -8.04
N PRO A 314 -11.75 -3.69 -9.13
CA PRO A 314 -10.93 -4.04 -10.27
C PRO A 314 -10.72 -2.87 -11.26
N VAL A 315 -9.45 -2.62 -11.57
CA VAL A 315 -8.98 -1.66 -12.58
C VAL A 315 -8.20 -2.39 -13.66
N LEU A 316 -8.51 -2.10 -14.92
CA LEU A 316 -7.82 -2.65 -16.07
C LEU A 316 -6.73 -1.69 -16.55
N VAL A 317 -5.51 -2.19 -16.76
CA VAL A 317 -4.37 -1.43 -17.28
C VAL A 317 -3.85 -2.11 -18.54
N ALA A 318 -4.12 -1.52 -19.70
CA ALA A 318 -3.76 -2.04 -21.01
C ALA A 318 -2.62 -1.22 -21.62
N TYR A 319 -1.49 -1.85 -21.90
CA TYR A 319 -0.35 -1.23 -22.58
C TYR A 319 -0.44 -1.50 -24.07
N HIS A 320 -0.32 -0.44 -24.87
CA HIS A 320 -0.39 -0.52 -26.32
C HIS A 320 1.01 -0.69 -26.93
N GLY A 321 1.09 -1.60 -27.89
CA GLY A 321 2.23 -1.78 -28.79
C GLY A 321 2.11 -0.94 -30.06
N ALA A 322 3.12 -1.03 -30.92
CA ALA A 322 3.17 -0.28 -32.17
C ALA A 322 2.24 -0.82 -33.28
N GLU A 323 1.80 -2.06 -33.16
CA GLU A 323 1.01 -2.77 -34.17
C GLU A 323 -0.35 -3.18 -33.62
N SER A 324 -1.36 -3.18 -34.49
CA SER A 324 -2.67 -3.74 -34.15
C SER A 324 -2.67 -5.25 -34.39
N ALA A 325 -3.10 -6.02 -33.41
CA ALA A 325 -3.34 -7.43 -33.56
C ALA A 325 -4.45 -7.68 -34.60
N SER A 326 -4.26 -8.66 -35.47
CA SER A 326 -5.26 -9.12 -36.44
C SER A 326 -6.12 -10.27 -35.90
N GLY A 327 -5.76 -10.83 -34.76
CA GLY A 327 -6.47 -11.93 -34.10
C GLY A 327 -5.56 -12.69 -33.14
N GLY A 328 -5.91 -13.93 -32.84
CA GLY A 328 -5.11 -14.78 -31.98
C GLY A 328 -5.83 -16.07 -31.61
N GLU A 329 -5.19 -16.84 -30.74
CA GLU A 329 -5.74 -18.07 -30.18
C GLU A 329 -5.44 -18.13 -28.69
N PHE A 330 -6.47 -18.38 -27.86
CA PHE A 330 -6.27 -18.70 -26.46
C PHE A 330 -6.15 -20.21 -26.30
N LEU A 331 -4.99 -20.64 -25.82
CA LEU A 331 -4.62 -22.06 -25.80
C LEU A 331 -5.07 -22.75 -24.52
N GLY A 332 -5.38 -21.99 -23.48
CA GLY A 332 -6.02 -22.48 -22.27
C GLY A 332 -5.46 -21.90 -20.99
N SER A 333 -6.11 -22.26 -19.90
CA SER A 333 -5.67 -21.94 -18.54
C SER A 333 -6.03 -23.04 -17.57
N GLN A 334 -5.24 -23.18 -16.52
CA GLN A 334 -5.47 -24.15 -15.46
C GLN A 334 -5.18 -23.52 -14.10
N LEU A 335 -5.93 -23.98 -13.10
CA LEU A 335 -5.67 -23.74 -11.70
C LEU A 335 -5.75 -25.09 -11.00
N SER A 336 -4.70 -25.44 -10.28
CA SER A 336 -4.60 -26.65 -9.47
C SER A 336 -4.02 -26.30 -8.11
N GLY A 337 -4.25 -27.15 -7.13
CA GLY A 337 -3.86 -26.84 -5.76
C GLY A 337 -4.69 -27.57 -4.73
N GLY A 338 -4.39 -27.29 -3.47
CA GLY A 338 -5.10 -27.87 -2.34
C GLY A 338 -5.07 -26.93 -1.15
N TYR A 339 -6.25 -26.77 -0.54
CA TYR A 339 -6.44 -26.10 0.73
C TYR A 339 -6.64 -27.16 1.82
N VAL A 340 -5.91 -27.03 2.92
CA VAL A 340 -6.05 -27.89 4.09
C VAL A 340 -6.23 -27.01 5.32
N GLU A 341 -7.30 -27.27 6.06
CA GLU A 341 -7.59 -26.65 7.36
C GLU A 341 -7.64 -27.72 8.44
N GLN A 342 -7.05 -27.42 9.60
CA GLN A 342 -7.04 -28.31 10.75
C GLN A 342 -7.35 -27.54 12.04
N GLY A 343 -8.22 -28.12 12.86
CA GLY A 343 -8.69 -27.55 14.11
C GLY A 343 -10.16 -27.14 14.02
N SER A 344 -10.67 -26.57 15.11
CA SER A 344 -11.99 -25.93 15.10
C SER A 344 -11.92 -24.62 15.90
N PRO A 345 -12.68 -23.58 15.50
CA PRO A 345 -12.88 -22.40 16.33
C PRO A 345 -13.34 -22.86 17.72
N GLY A 346 -12.52 -22.65 18.76
CA GLY A 346 -12.76 -23.13 20.12
C GLY A 346 -11.81 -24.23 20.63
N ASN A 347 -11.08 -24.94 19.77
CA ASN A 347 -10.08 -25.94 20.17
C ASN A 347 -8.69 -25.33 20.48
N GLY A 348 -8.64 -24.02 20.78
CA GLY A 348 -7.43 -23.28 21.12
C GLY A 348 -6.37 -23.13 20.01
N THR A 349 -6.47 -23.86 18.89
CA THR A 349 -5.53 -23.77 17.75
C THR A 349 -6.23 -24.09 16.42
N MET A 350 -6.04 -23.20 15.44
CA MET A 350 -6.39 -23.41 14.02
C MET A 350 -5.12 -23.39 13.16
N LYS A 351 -5.09 -24.20 12.11
CA LYS A 351 -4.05 -24.17 11.08
C LYS A 351 -4.70 -24.19 9.70
N ALA A 352 -4.15 -23.41 8.79
CA ALA A 352 -4.52 -23.44 7.38
C ALA A 352 -3.26 -23.48 6.52
N GLU A 353 -3.32 -24.22 5.41
CA GLU A 353 -2.27 -24.29 4.41
C GLU A 353 -2.91 -24.36 3.02
N ASP A 354 -2.42 -23.55 2.09
CA ASP A 354 -2.84 -23.58 0.68
C ASP A 354 -1.61 -23.69 -0.22
N HIS A 355 -1.70 -24.59 -1.20
CA HIS A 355 -0.79 -24.67 -2.33
C HIS A 355 -1.59 -24.39 -3.58
N SER A 356 -1.21 -23.37 -4.35
CA SER A 356 -1.89 -22.98 -5.58
C SER A 356 -0.89 -22.84 -6.71
N THR A 357 -1.13 -23.56 -7.81
CA THR A 357 -0.41 -23.39 -9.08
C THR A 357 -1.39 -23.03 -10.18
N PHE A 358 -1.06 -22.03 -10.98
CA PHE A 358 -1.90 -21.65 -12.12
C PHE A 358 -1.05 -21.43 -13.36
N SER A 359 -1.67 -21.58 -14.53
CA SER A 359 -1.07 -21.11 -15.77
C SER A 359 -2.11 -20.66 -16.78
N SER A 360 -1.74 -19.74 -17.66
CA SER A 360 -2.52 -19.31 -18.81
C SER A 360 -1.62 -19.15 -20.03
N HIS A 361 -2.15 -19.46 -21.21
CA HIS A 361 -1.40 -19.43 -22.45
C HIS A 361 -2.24 -18.90 -23.61
N GLY A 362 -1.65 -18.03 -24.42
CA GLY A 362 -2.28 -17.49 -25.61
C GLY A 362 -1.28 -16.98 -26.63
N ILE A 363 -1.75 -16.87 -27.87
CA ILE A 363 -0.98 -16.40 -29.03
C ILE A 363 -1.72 -15.22 -29.64
N LEU A 364 -1.07 -14.06 -29.71
CA LEU A 364 -1.52 -12.93 -30.51
C LEU A 364 -0.92 -13.02 -31.91
N ARG A 365 -1.74 -12.76 -32.92
CA ARG A 365 -1.33 -12.72 -34.34
C ARG A 365 -1.41 -11.31 -34.86
N TYR A 366 -0.39 -10.91 -35.60
CA TYR A 366 -0.28 -9.60 -36.24
C TYR A 366 -0.24 -9.76 -37.77
N PRO A 367 -0.57 -8.70 -38.53
CA PRO A 367 -0.35 -8.68 -39.97
C PRO A 367 1.10 -9.07 -40.34
N GLY A 368 1.29 -9.75 -41.47
CA GLY A 368 2.62 -10.20 -41.90
C GLY A 368 3.11 -11.49 -41.22
N GLY A 369 2.24 -12.21 -40.50
CA GLY A 369 2.53 -13.55 -39.96
C GLY A 369 3.36 -13.55 -38.68
N ARG A 370 3.51 -12.39 -38.02
CA ARG A 370 4.14 -12.30 -36.70
C ARG A 370 3.21 -12.85 -35.63
N GLU A 371 3.76 -13.66 -34.73
CA GLU A 371 3.04 -14.26 -33.62
C GLU A 371 3.77 -13.94 -32.31
N VAL A 372 3.02 -13.54 -31.30
CA VAL A 372 3.52 -13.30 -29.96
C VAL A 372 2.83 -14.25 -29.00
N GLN A 373 3.58 -15.22 -28.51
CA GLN A 373 3.12 -16.18 -27.52
C GLN A 373 3.36 -15.62 -26.12
N THR A 374 2.34 -15.68 -25.27
CA THR A 374 2.44 -15.32 -23.87
C THR A 374 2.05 -16.50 -23.01
N GLU A 375 2.88 -16.79 -22.01
CA GLU A 375 2.61 -17.78 -20.99
C GLU A 375 2.81 -17.16 -19.61
N VAL A 376 1.81 -17.32 -18.75
CA VAL A 376 1.88 -16.93 -17.34
C VAL A 376 1.81 -18.19 -16.50
N ARG A 377 2.70 -18.34 -15.53
CA ARG A 377 2.72 -19.45 -14.57
C ARG A 377 2.92 -18.93 -13.16
N GLY A 378 2.11 -19.38 -12.21
CA GLY A 378 2.27 -19.07 -10.80
C GLY A 378 2.44 -20.33 -9.95
N ALA A 379 3.28 -20.24 -8.92
CA ALA A 379 3.43 -21.25 -7.88
C ALA A 379 3.47 -20.58 -6.51
N LEU A 380 2.42 -20.79 -5.72
CA LEU A 380 2.15 -20.05 -4.50
C LEU A 380 1.92 -21.02 -3.33
N HIS A 381 2.47 -20.68 -2.17
CA HIS A 381 2.31 -21.43 -0.93
C HIS A 381 2.01 -20.46 0.22
N ALA A 382 0.93 -20.70 0.94
CA ALA A 382 0.60 -19.96 2.15
C ALA A 382 0.34 -20.90 3.32
N THR A 383 0.78 -20.48 4.49
CA THR A 383 0.54 -21.18 5.76
C THR A 383 0.10 -20.18 6.80
N SER A 384 -0.78 -20.61 7.68
CA SER A 384 -1.17 -19.82 8.83
C SER A 384 -1.52 -20.69 10.02
N ARG A 385 -1.23 -20.17 11.20
CA ARG A 385 -1.48 -20.82 12.49
C ARG A 385 -1.96 -19.77 13.47
N TYR A 386 -3.15 -20.01 13.98
CA TYR A 386 -3.81 -19.21 14.99
C TYR A 386 -3.92 -20.03 16.28
N ARG A 387 -3.71 -19.40 17.44
CA ARG A 387 -3.87 -19.99 18.77
C ARG A 387 -4.55 -19.03 19.72
N THR A 388 -5.50 -19.53 20.50
CA THR A 388 -6.19 -18.80 21.57
C THR A 388 -5.94 -19.47 22.92
N PHE A 389 -5.90 -18.64 23.97
CA PHE A 389 -5.75 -19.06 25.36
C PHE A 389 -6.81 -18.34 26.22
N GLY A 390 -7.64 -19.08 26.93
CA GLY A 390 -8.74 -18.52 27.75
C GLY A 390 -10.13 -18.91 27.25
N GLY A 391 -11.17 -18.55 28.01
CA GLY A 391 -12.57 -18.80 27.66
C GLY A 391 -13.04 -17.96 26.46
N GLY A 392 -14.20 -18.32 25.88
CA GLY A 392 -14.76 -17.67 24.70
C GLY A 392 -14.89 -16.16 24.84
N GLY A 393 -14.67 -15.46 23.73
CA GLY A 393 -14.75 -14.01 23.60
C GLY A 393 -14.78 -13.63 22.13
N GLY A 394 -15.55 -12.59 21.79
CA GLY A 394 -15.77 -12.15 20.42
C GLY A 394 -14.66 -11.22 19.88
N PRO A 395 -14.84 -10.63 18.68
CA PRO A 395 -13.86 -9.73 18.08
C PRO A 395 -13.55 -8.51 18.97
N THR A 396 -14.52 -8.08 19.79
CA THR A 396 -14.40 -6.93 20.69
C THR A 396 -13.96 -7.26 22.12
N MET A 397 -13.97 -8.54 22.53
CA MET A 397 -13.46 -9.00 23.83
C MET A 397 -12.61 -10.26 23.63
N PRO A 398 -11.31 -10.13 23.32
CA PRO A 398 -10.46 -11.28 23.08
C PRO A 398 -10.37 -12.25 24.27
N PRO A 399 -10.10 -13.55 24.05
CA PRO A 399 -9.55 -14.44 25.06
C PRO A 399 -8.20 -13.89 25.56
N ASN A 400 -7.78 -14.34 26.75
CA ASN A 400 -6.61 -13.80 27.48
C ASN A 400 -5.28 -13.85 26.70
N GLY A 401 -5.17 -14.71 25.70
CA GLY A 401 -4.02 -14.72 24.80
C GLY A 401 -4.41 -15.12 23.38
N ARG A 402 -3.81 -14.46 22.41
CA ARG A 402 -3.92 -14.75 20.97
C ARG A 402 -2.52 -14.74 20.35
N ARG A 403 -2.20 -15.78 19.59
CA ARG A 403 -0.94 -15.88 18.85
C ARG A 403 -1.23 -16.32 17.43
N VAL A 404 -0.81 -15.50 16.49
CA VAL A 404 -1.00 -15.73 15.06
C VAL A 404 0.35 -15.67 14.40
N ARG A 405 0.60 -16.62 13.51
CA ARG A 405 1.74 -16.55 12.62
C ARG A 405 1.35 -17.15 11.29
N GLY A 406 1.84 -16.55 10.23
CA GLY A 406 1.66 -17.08 8.91
C GLY A 406 2.80 -16.67 8.00
N ARG A 407 2.75 -17.19 6.80
CA ARG A 407 3.67 -16.86 5.73
C ARG A 407 3.00 -17.16 4.41
N SER A 408 2.91 -16.15 3.56
CA SER A 408 2.48 -16.30 2.17
C SER A 408 3.68 -16.03 1.29
N ARG A 409 3.98 -16.95 0.37
CA ARG A 409 5.09 -16.81 -0.56
C ARG A 409 4.73 -17.37 -1.92
N GLY A 410 5.44 -16.95 -2.93
CA GLY A 410 5.30 -17.55 -4.24
C GLY A 410 6.04 -16.79 -5.31
N SER A 411 5.91 -17.28 -6.53
CA SER A 411 6.44 -16.64 -7.71
C SER A 411 5.47 -16.73 -8.88
N VAL A 412 5.50 -15.72 -9.72
CA VAL A 412 4.83 -15.65 -11.01
C VAL A 412 5.88 -15.44 -12.07
N VAL A 413 5.87 -16.29 -13.09
CA VAL A 413 6.75 -16.24 -14.25
C VAL A 413 5.90 -15.90 -15.46
N VAL A 414 6.30 -14.86 -16.20
CA VAL A 414 5.69 -14.47 -17.47
C VAL A 414 6.74 -14.67 -18.55
N SER A 415 6.45 -15.52 -19.52
CA SER A 415 7.28 -15.73 -20.71
C SER A 415 6.58 -15.14 -21.93
N ARG A 416 7.27 -14.29 -22.67
CA ARG A 416 6.81 -13.73 -23.94
C ARG A 416 7.80 -14.14 -25.03
N LYS A 417 7.28 -14.72 -26.11
CA LYS A 417 8.06 -15.14 -27.27
C LYS A 417 7.48 -14.54 -28.54
N ASP A 418 8.29 -13.79 -29.27
CA ASP A 418 7.96 -13.20 -30.56
C ASP A 418 8.60 -14.00 -31.69
N SER A 419 7.79 -14.45 -32.65
CA SER A 419 8.24 -15.30 -33.75
C SER A 419 9.15 -14.58 -34.75
N GLN A 420 9.05 -13.25 -34.86
CA GLN A 420 9.83 -12.45 -35.80
C GLN A 420 10.84 -11.52 -35.09
N ARG A 421 10.75 -11.36 -33.77
CA ARG A 421 11.72 -10.61 -32.96
C ARG A 421 12.26 -11.44 -31.79
N PRO A 422 13.11 -12.45 -32.05
CA PRO A 422 13.61 -13.31 -30.99
C PRO A 422 14.42 -12.58 -29.91
N ASP A 423 15.02 -11.44 -30.25
CA ASP A 423 15.75 -10.58 -29.31
C ASP A 423 14.82 -9.90 -28.29
N ASP A 424 13.53 -9.76 -28.61
CA ASP A 424 12.49 -9.24 -27.72
C ASP A 424 11.92 -10.33 -26.79
N ASN A 425 12.35 -11.59 -26.97
CA ASN A 425 11.91 -12.69 -26.11
C ASN A 425 12.38 -12.44 -24.68
N CYS A 426 11.42 -12.44 -23.76
CA CYS A 426 11.71 -12.16 -22.37
C CYS A 426 11.01 -13.17 -21.46
N THR A 427 11.65 -13.46 -20.33
CA THR A 427 11.03 -14.15 -19.23
C THR A 427 11.24 -13.32 -17.99
N GLN A 428 10.14 -12.85 -17.41
CA GLN A 428 10.11 -12.05 -16.20
C GLN A 428 9.62 -12.91 -15.05
N THR A 429 10.29 -12.81 -13.91
CA THR A 429 9.84 -13.48 -12.68
C THR A 429 9.58 -12.42 -11.64
N ALA A 430 8.39 -12.44 -11.05
CA ALA A 430 8.06 -11.74 -9.82
C ALA A 430 7.94 -12.76 -8.70
N SER A 431 8.55 -12.50 -7.54
CA SER A 431 8.46 -13.36 -6.36
C SER A 431 8.12 -12.55 -5.13
N PHE A 432 7.50 -13.20 -4.17
CA PHE A 432 7.13 -12.54 -2.92
C PHE A 432 7.24 -13.48 -1.72
N ASP A 433 7.48 -12.89 -0.55
CA ASP A 433 7.55 -13.60 0.73
C ASP A 433 7.12 -12.70 1.89
N PHE A 434 5.97 -13.04 2.47
CA PHE A 434 5.25 -12.26 3.47
C PHE A 434 5.07 -13.03 4.78
N PRO A 435 6.13 -13.24 5.57
CA PRO A 435 5.98 -13.82 6.89
C PRO A 435 5.43 -12.76 7.86
N TYR A 436 4.56 -13.19 8.78
CA TYR A 436 4.00 -12.33 9.81
C TYR A 436 3.78 -13.08 11.11
N ARG A 437 3.80 -12.33 12.22
CA ARG A 437 3.52 -12.82 13.56
C ARG A 437 2.82 -11.74 14.38
N VAL A 438 1.68 -12.06 14.94
CA VAL A 438 0.92 -11.21 15.86
C VAL A 438 0.79 -11.95 17.19
N VAL A 439 1.08 -11.28 18.29
CA VAL A 439 0.85 -11.75 19.65
C VAL A 439 0.07 -10.68 20.37
N LEU A 440 -1.03 -11.08 21.01
CA LEU A 440 -1.85 -10.23 21.86
C LEU A 440 -2.12 -11.01 23.13
N ASP A 441 -1.56 -10.56 24.24
CA ASP A 441 -1.81 -11.12 25.57
C ASP A 441 -2.56 -10.06 26.39
N GLN A 442 -3.71 -10.42 26.95
CA GLN A 442 -4.56 -9.53 27.74
C GLN A 442 -5.10 -10.19 29.01
N TRP A 443 -5.02 -9.50 30.14
CA TRP A 443 -5.35 -10.09 31.44
C TRP A 443 -6.10 -9.07 32.30
N MET A 444 -7.22 -9.51 32.88
CA MET A 444 -7.89 -8.78 33.96
C MET A 444 -7.40 -9.31 35.30
N ASN A 445 -6.91 -8.43 36.16
CA ASN A 445 -6.53 -8.81 37.52
C ASN A 445 -7.81 -8.94 38.37
N SER A 446 -8.01 -10.06 39.05
CA SER A 446 -9.18 -10.25 39.93
C SER A 446 -9.13 -9.38 41.19
N SER A 447 -7.96 -8.84 41.54
CA SER A 447 -7.70 -7.99 42.71
C SER A 447 -7.53 -6.50 42.37
N SER A 448 -7.49 -6.16 41.08
CA SER A 448 -7.44 -4.79 40.58
C SER A 448 -8.26 -4.72 39.29
N PRO A 449 -9.29 -3.85 39.17
CA PRO A 449 -10.13 -3.68 37.97
C PRO A 449 -9.41 -3.29 36.66
N ALA A 450 -8.08 -3.26 36.67
CA ALA A 450 -7.24 -2.95 35.52
C ALA A 450 -7.12 -4.09 34.50
N LEU A 451 -7.22 -3.72 33.21
CA LEU A 451 -6.94 -4.60 32.07
C LEU A 451 -5.52 -4.34 31.55
N ASP A 452 -4.60 -5.29 31.72
CA ASP A 452 -3.26 -5.29 31.15
C ASP A 452 -3.31 -5.86 29.72
N ILE A 453 -2.78 -5.15 28.73
CA ILE A 453 -2.67 -5.62 27.35
C ILE A 453 -1.23 -5.46 26.87
N ASN A 454 -0.66 -6.55 26.33
CA ASN A 454 0.64 -6.60 25.68
C ASN A 454 0.45 -7.10 24.23
N ALA A 455 0.82 -6.27 23.26
CA ALA A 455 0.73 -6.60 21.85
C ALA A 455 2.11 -6.54 21.20
N SER A 456 2.44 -7.54 20.38
CA SER A 456 3.61 -7.51 19.50
C SER A 456 3.22 -7.93 18.08
N VAL A 457 3.64 -7.15 17.10
CA VAL A 457 3.44 -7.42 15.68
C VAL A 457 4.80 -7.44 15.00
N TRP A 458 5.02 -8.46 14.18
CA TRP A 458 6.10 -8.48 13.22
C TRP A 458 5.53 -8.79 11.85
N GLN A 459 5.87 -7.97 10.86
CA GLN A 459 5.49 -8.16 9.46
C GLN A 459 6.72 -7.93 8.59
N LYS A 460 6.80 -8.70 7.51
CA LYS A 460 7.78 -8.47 6.45
C LYS A 460 7.10 -8.61 5.11
N LEU A 461 7.34 -7.67 4.22
CA LEU A 461 6.91 -7.64 2.83
C LEU A 461 8.17 -7.69 1.96
N SER A 462 8.45 -8.84 1.36
CA SER A 462 9.56 -8.98 0.40
C SER A 462 8.97 -9.20 -0.98
N VAL A 463 9.32 -8.35 -1.94
CA VAL A 463 8.94 -8.48 -3.35
C VAL A 463 10.19 -8.38 -4.19
N SER A 464 10.35 -9.28 -5.15
CA SER A 464 11.44 -9.19 -6.13
C SER A 464 10.90 -9.39 -7.53
N SER A 465 11.46 -8.64 -8.48
CA SER A 465 11.22 -8.78 -9.91
C SER A 465 12.56 -8.83 -10.63
N SER A 466 12.60 -9.30 -11.88
CA SER A 466 13.83 -9.30 -12.70
C SER A 466 14.50 -7.92 -12.70
N GLY A 467 15.59 -7.75 -11.94
CA GLY A 467 16.35 -6.50 -11.83
C GLY A 467 15.99 -5.55 -10.67
N ALA A 468 15.03 -5.89 -9.81
CA ALA A 468 14.68 -5.08 -8.63
C ALA A 468 14.20 -5.95 -7.45
N ALA A 469 14.50 -5.52 -6.23
CA ALA A 469 14.04 -6.16 -5.00
C ALA A 469 13.70 -5.11 -3.96
N GLN A 470 12.54 -5.25 -3.34
CA GLN A 470 12.08 -4.44 -2.23
C GLN A 470 11.84 -5.35 -1.03
N GLU A 471 12.35 -4.95 0.12
CA GLU A 471 12.12 -5.60 1.39
C GLU A 471 11.73 -4.55 2.41
N VAL A 472 10.53 -4.68 2.96
CA VAL A 472 10.06 -3.86 4.05
C VAL A 472 9.76 -4.75 5.23
N SER A 473 10.17 -4.33 6.42
CA SER A 473 9.88 -5.05 7.66
C SER A 473 9.52 -4.10 8.77
N GLN A 474 8.59 -4.52 9.60
CA GLN A 474 8.13 -3.78 10.75
C GLN A 474 8.04 -4.70 11.95
N ASP A 475 8.60 -4.25 13.08
CA ASP A 475 8.43 -4.85 14.40
C ASP A 475 7.83 -3.80 15.32
N GLY A 476 6.70 -4.11 15.96
CA GLY A 476 5.99 -3.23 16.87
C GLY A 476 5.67 -3.96 18.16
N ARG A 477 5.84 -3.28 19.29
CA ARG A 477 5.49 -3.78 20.63
C ARG A 477 4.83 -2.67 21.43
N SER A 478 3.77 -2.99 22.15
CA SER A 478 3.11 -2.04 23.04
C SER A 478 2.56 -2.73 24.27
N ARG A 479 2.62 -2.05 25.41
CA ARG A 479 1.95 -2.43 26.65
C ARG A 479 1.09 -1.28 27.14
N PHE A 480 -0.13 -1.59 27.61
CA PHE A 480 -0.98 -0.61 28.27
C PHE A 480 -1.89 -1.22 29.34
N VAL A 481 -2.42 -0.35 30.21
CA VAL A 481 -3.31 -0.67 31.32
C VAL A 481 -4.56 0.20 31.22
N ARG A 482 -5.77 -0.37 31.32
CA ARG A 482 -7.04 0.40 31.45
C ARG A 482 -7.47 0.55 32.90
N ASP A 483 -8.22 1.61 33.22
CA ASP A 483 -8.92 1.75 34.50
C ASP A 483 -10.36 1.21 34.49
N ASP A 484 -11.00 1.31 35.66
CA ASP A 484 -12.35 0.88 36.03
C ASP A 484 -13.44 1.55 35.19
N ALA A 485 -13.15 2.71 34.59
CA ALA A 485 -14.06 3.44 33.70
C ALA A 485 -13.91 3.02 32.23
N ARG A 486 -13.09 1.98 31.96
CA ARG A 486 -12.65 1.56 30.61
C ARG A 486 -11.93 2.67 29.83
N GLN A 487 -11.53 3.74 30.51
CA GLN A 487 -10.77 4.81 29.90
C GLN A 487 -9.33 4.34 29.76
N ILE A 488 -8.71 4.70 28.64
CA ILE A 488 -7.27 4.55 28.50
C ILE A 488 -6.66 5.61 29.42
N VAL A 489 -6.11 5.21 30.55
CA VAL A 489 -5.42 6.15 31.44
C VAL A 489 -4.10 6.50 30.79
N LEU A 490 -4.07 7.60 30.04
CA LEU A 490 -2.84 8.24 29.54
C LEU A 490 -2.09 8.99 30.66
N GLY A 491 -2.11 8.44 31.88
CA GLY A 491 -1.57 9.05 33.08
C GLY A 491 -0.71 8.07 33.86
N SER A 492 0.62 8.23 33.72
CA SER A 492 1.67 7.72 34.62
C SER A 492 1.43 6.32 35.19
N SER A 493 1.80 5.24 34.52
CA SER A 493 3.08 4.61 34.90
C SER A 493 3.62 3.53 33.95
N PHE A 494 2.91 3.07 32.90
CA PHE A 494 3.37 1.91 32.10
C PHE A 494 2.98 1.88 30.60
N SER A 495 2.75 3.02 29.94
CA SER A 495 2.62 3.00 28.47
C SER A 495 4.00 2.95 27.82
N GLU A 496 4.48 1.75 27.50
CA GLU A 496 5.67 1.54 26.68
C GLU A 496 5.21 1.06 25.30
N SER A 497 5.28 1.92 24.28
CA SER A 497 5.15 1.52 22.88
C SER A 497 6.48 1.71 22.18
N GLN A 498 6.87 0.76 21.32
CA GLN A 498 8.06 0.83 20.48
C GLN A 498 7.72 0.22 19.13
N THR A 499 7.97 0.95 18.06
CA THR A 499 7.77 0.48 16.69
C THR A 499 9.01 0.79 15.88
N LYS A 500 9.53 -0.20 15.17
CA LYS A 500 10.66 -0.08 14.26
C LYS A 500 10.21 -0.47 12.86
N LEU A 501 10.51 0.38 11.89
CA LEU A 501 10.27 0.17 10.48
C LEU A 501 11.62 0.19 9.74
N GLU A 502 11.90 -0.84 8.96
CA GLU A 502 13.04 -0.90 8.06
C GLU A 502 12.54 -1.10 6.63
N VAL A 503 12.91 -0.19 5.75
CA VAL A 503 12.66 -0.27 4.30
C VAL A 503 14.01 -0.45 3.61
N ARG A 504 14.09 -1.38 2.67
CA ARG A 504 15.26 -1.61 1.83
C ARG A 504 14.80 -1.84 0.41
N GLU A 505 15.41 -1.14 -0.52
CA GLU A 505 15.20 -1.33 -1.94
C GLU A 505 16.56 -1.46 -2.63
N ALA A 506 16.64 -2.42 -3.53
CA ALA A 506 17.81 -2.66 -4.34
C ALA A 506 17.42 -2.85 -5.80
N SER A 507 18.22 -2.30 -6.71
CA SER A 507 18.09 -2.52 -8.14
C SER A 507 19.37 -3.10 -8.73
N GLU A 508 19.26 -3.97 -9.71
CA GLU A 508 20.39 -4.43 -10.52
C GLU A 508 20.77 -3.40 -11.61
N SER A 509 19.91 -2.39 -11.83
CA SER A 509 20.16 -1.29 -12.75
C SER A 509 21.08 -0.22 -12.14
N ALA A 510 21.46 0.80 -12.91
CA ALA A 510 22.24 1.94 -12.42
C ALA A 510 21.49 2.85 -11.42
N SER A 511 20.24 2.52 -11.09
CA SER A 511 19.41 3.25 -10.13
C SER A 511 20.04 3.23 -8.73
N PRO A 512 19.83 4.28 -7.92
CA PRO A 512 20.18 4.25 -6.50
C PRO A 512 19.41 3.14 -5.79
N CYS A 513 20.10 2.44 -4.89
CA CYS A 513 19.49 1.58 -3.89
C CYS A 513 19.12 2.45 -2.68
N TYR A 514 18.08 2.07 -1.97
CA TYR A 514 17.53 2.87 -0.88
C TYR A 514 17.38 2.09 0.42
N ARG A 515 17.58 2.76 1.55
CA ARG A 515 17.37 2.18 2.88
C ARG A 515 16.85 3.28 3.78
N GLN A 516 15.76 2.94 4.46
CA GLN A 516 15.23 3.72 5.56
C GLN A 516 15.21 2.88 6.83
N SER A 517 15.55 3.52 7.94
CA SER A 517 15.23 3.00 9.26
C SER A 517 14.55 4.08 10.07
N ARG A 518 13.31 3.77 10.48
CA ARG A 518 12.55 4.57 11.44
C ARG A 518 12.37 3.79 12.72
N HIS A 519 12.54 4.48 13.84
CA HIS A 519 12.27 3.93 15.15
C HIS A 519 11.46 4.95 15.92
N ALA A 520 10.38 4.48 16.52
CA ALA A 520 9.51 5.30 17.32
C ALA A 520 9.25 4.63 18.66
N ALA A 521 9.07 5.44 19.71
CA ALA A 521 8.69 4.96 21.02
C ALA A 521 7.82 5.96 21.77
N ASN A 522 6.83 5.47 22.52
CA ASN A 522 5.94 6.26 23.37
C ASN A 522 5.28 7.43 22.60
N GLY A 523 4.90 7.17 21.35
CA GLY A 523 4.36 8.16 20.43
C GLY A 523 5.39 9.10 19.78
N SER A 524 6.67 9.09 20.17
CA SER A 524 7.74 9.87 19.52
C SER A 524 8.36 9.15 18.34
N MET A 525 8.76 9.88 17.29
CA MET A 525 9.84 9.40 16.43
C MET A 525 11.18 9.58 17.15
N LEU A 526 11.94 8.50 17.33
CA LEU A 526 13.28 8.51 17.95
C LEU A 526 14.39 8.54 16.90
N LEU A 527 14.16 7.91 15.75
CA LEU A 527 15.10 7.83 14.63
C LEU A 527 14.31 7.89 13.34
N ASP A 528 14.76 8.71 12.39
CA ASP A 528 14.38 8.61 10.98
C ASP A 528 15.64 8.83 10.16
N THR A 529 16.18 7.74 9.64
CA THR A 529 17.40 7.74 8.84
C THR A 529 17.08 7.18 7.47
N SER A 530 17.45 7.93 6.45
CA SER A 530 17.38 7.51 5.06
C SER A 530 18.75 7.71 4.41
N SER A 531 19.17 6.72 3.62
CA SER A 531 20.44 6.81 2.90
C SER A 531 20.29 6.12 1.55
N PRO A 532 20.42 6.84 0.43
CA PRO A 532 20.63 6.22 -0.87
C PRO A 532 22.09 5.74 -0.98
N TRP A 533 22.33 4.66 -1.74
CA TRP A 533 23.68 4.24 -2.16
C TRP A 533 23.65 3.73 -3.60
N HIS A 534 24.81 3.68 -4.26
CA HIS A 534 24.90 3.09 -5.61
C HIS A 534 24.92 1.56 -5.55
N CYS A 535 24.03 0.90 -6.30
CA CYS A 535 23.83 -0.56 -6.27
C CYS A 535 25.01 -1.43 -6.73
N LYS A 536 26.19 -0.86 -7.06
CA LYS A 536 27.35 -1.65 -7.48
C LYS A 536 27.91 -2.48 -6.31
N GLN A 537 27.71 -3.80 -6.40
CA GLN A 537 28.23 -4.94 -5.60
C GLN A 537 27.23 -5.67 -4.67
N MET A 538 26.06 -6.12 -5.17
CA MET A 538 25.43 -7.34 -4.61
C MET A 538 25.83 -8.64 -5.34
N ALA A 539 26.58 -8.57 -6.44
CA ALA A 539 27.12 -9.76 -7.11
C ALA A 539 28.17 -10.55 -6.28
N ALA A 540 28.56 -10.05 -5.10
CA ALA A 540 29.53 -10.71 -4.21
C ALA A 540 28.93 -11.24 -2.89
N HIS A 541 27.67 -10.94 -2.56
CA HIS A 541 27.05 -11.37 -1.29
C HIS A 541 25.97 -12.46 -1.44
N SER A 542 25.56 -12.78 -2.67
CA SER A 542 24.61 -13.86 -2.97
C SER A 542 25.23 -15.27 -3.05
N LEU A 543 26.55 -15.41 -2.88
CA LEU A 543 27.27 -16.70 -2.94
C LEU A 543 27.70 -17.28 -1.56
N LEU A 544 27.36 -16.64 -0.43
CA LEU A 544 27.75 -17.12 0.91
C LEU A 544 26.59 -17.43 1.87
N ARG A 545 25.36 -17.61 1.37
CA ARG A 545 24.26 -18.23 2.13
C ARG A 545 23.61 -19.38 1.38
N ALA A 546 24.45 -20.29 0.88
CA ALA A 546 24.10 -21.69 0.73
C ALA A 546 24.87 -22.47 1.82
N LEU A 547 24.41 -22.37 3.07
CA LEU A 547 24.79 -23.33 4.11
C LEU A 547 23.57 -24.22 4.36
N PRO A 548 23.75 -25.56 4.43
CA PRO A 548 22.66 -26.46 4.78
C PRO A 548 22.12 -26.10 6.15
N SER A 549 20.80 -26.17 6.28
CA SER A 549 20.08 -26.14 7.55
C SER A 549 20.74 -27.08 8.56
N LEU A 550 21.30 -26.54 9.65
CA LEU A 550 21.41 -27.29 10.89
C LEU A 550 19.99 -27.47 11.42
N GLY A 551 19.54 -28.72 11.45
CA GLY A 551 18.25 -29.15 11.99
C GLY A 551 18.13 -28.86 13.50
N PRO A 552 16.92 -29.02 14.05
CA PRO A 552 16.59 -28.56 15.39
C PRO A 552 17.38 -29.31 16.48
N TRP A 553 17.77 -28.59 17.52
CA TRP A 553 18.20 -29.17 18.79
C TRP A 553 17.12 -30.13 19.31
N SER A 554 17.48 -31.42 19.39
CA SER A 554 16.82 -32.42 20.21
C SER A 554 17.66 -32.67 21.46
N ASP A 555 17.07 -32.45 22.63
CA ASP A 555 17.60 -32.95 23.90
C ASP A 555 17.49 -34.49 23.92
N SER A 556 18.62 -35.17 23.82
CA SER A 556 18.85 -36.50 24.43
C SER A 556 20.31 -36.96 24.27
N GLY A 557 21.04 -36.95 25.38
CA GLY A 557 22.00 -37.97 25.84
C GLY A 557 23.03 -38.63 24.89
N GLU A 558 24.28 -38.56 25.38
CA GLU A 558 25.37 -39.57 25.30
C GLU A 558 26.53 -39.39 24.31
N GLU A 559 27.67 -39.86 24.82
CA GLU A 559 29.07 -39.57 24.54
C GLU A 559 29.58 -39.99 23.15
N GLY A 560 30.61 -39.26 22.68
CA GLY A 560 31.42 -39.68 21.53
C GLY A 560 32.54 -38.70 21.23
N THR A 561 33.75 -39.03 21.68
CA THR A 561 35.03 -38.37 21.37
C THR A 561 35.37 -38.43 19.87
N TRP A 562 36.19 -37.51 19.37
CA TRP A 562 37.48 -37.79 18.69
C TRP A 562 38.10 -36.50 18.12
N ALA A 563 39.43 -36.48 18.20
CA ALA A 563 40.37 -35.39 18.01
C ALA A 563 40.72 -35.07 16.55
N GLY A 564 41.34 -33.90 16.32
CA GLY A 564 42.08 -33.58 15.09
C GLY A 564 42.53 -32.12 14.99
N GLU A 565 43.77 -31.82 15.41
CA GLU A 565 44.48 -30.55 15.21
C GLU A 565 45.01 -30.40 13.77
N VAL A 566 45.06 -29.15 13.25
CA VAL A 566 45.89 -28.73 12.09
C VAL A 566 46.43 -27.30 12.32
N PRO A 567 47.68 -26.96 11.96
CA PRO A 567 48.48 -25.95 12.67
C PRO A 567 48.52 -24.53 12.05
N MET A 568 48.85 -23.56 12.91
CA MET A 568 49.08 -22.13 12.62
C MET A 568 50.47 -21.86 12.04
N ALA A 569 50.55 -21.36 10.80
CA ALA A 569 51.70 -20.58 10.31
C ALA A 569 51.36 -19.88 8.99
N LYS A 570 50.65 -18.73 9.04
CA LYS A 570 50.55 -17.75 7.92
C LYS A 570 49.88 -16.41 8.32
N PHE A 571 50.11 -15.93 9.54
CA PHE A 571 49.44 -14.73 10.08
C PHE A 571 50.35 -13.51 10.36
N HIS A 572 51.63 -13.52 9.98
CA HIS A 572 52.58 -12.46 10.38
C HIS A 572 53.11 -11.56 9.25
N VAL A 573 52.70 -11.75 7.99
CA VAL A 573 53.16 -10.88 6.88
C VAL A 573 52.11 -9.85 6.45
N VAL A 574 50.82 -10.08 6.72
CA VAL A 574 49.74 -9.19 6.28
C VAL A 574 49.54 -7.98 7.21
N VAL A 575 49.87 -8.11 8.50
CA VAL A 575 49.61 -7.05 9.50
C VAL A 575 50.59 -5.87 9.36
N VAL A 576 51.83 -6.11 8.89
CA VAL A 576 52.84 -5.06 8.78
C VAL A 576 52.59 -4.12 7.59
N VAL A 577 51.96 -4.59 6.52
CA VAL A 577 51.66 -3.78 5.32
C VAL A 577 50.44 -2.86 5.54
N VAL A 578 49.46 -3.30 6.32
CA VAL A 578 48.23 -2.52 6.57
C VAL A 578 48.49 -1.32 7.51
N VAL A 579 49.39 -1.46 8.48
CA VAL A 579 49.72 -0.37 9.41
C VAL A 579 50.50 0.76 8.72
N ALA A 580 51.37 0.45 7.76
CA ALA A 580 52.13 1.46 7.03
C ALA A 580 51.25 2.34 6.11
N VAL A 581 50.17 1.78 5.54
CA VAL A 581 49.26 2.52 4.64
C VAL A 581 48.33 3.45 5.43
N VAL A 582 47.90 3.06 6.64
CA VAL A 582 47.02 3.88 7.48
C VAL A 582 47.72 5.13 8.02
N VAL A 583 49.02 5.05 8.34
CA VAL A 583 49.78 6.20 8.87
C VAL A 583 50.00 7.27 7.80
N VAL A 584 50.18 6.90 6.52
CA VAL A 584 50.38 7.86 5.42
C VAL A 584 49.07 8.61 5.09
N VAL A 585 47.91 7.96 5.19
CA VAL A 585 46.61 8.58 4.88
C VAL A 585 46.20 9.59 5.96
N VAL A 586 46.50 9.34 7.23
CA VAL A 586 46.15 10.24 8.34
C VAL A 586 47.00 11.53 8.34
N VAL A 587 48.26 11.46 7.90
CA VAL A 587 49.13 12.66 7.83
C VAL A 587 48.75 13.58 6.66
N VAL A 588 48.23 13.04 5.55
CA VAL A 588 47.79 13.85 4.40
C VAL A 588 46.46 14.56 4.66
N LEU A 589 45.54 13.92 5.42
CA LEU A 589 44.23 14.52 5.76
C LEU A 589 44.31 15.64 6.82
N CYS A 590 45.29 15.59 7.73
CA CYS A 590 45.47 16.63 8.75
C CYS A 590 46.10 17.94 8.23
N CYS A 591 46.76 17.93 7.06
CA CYS A 591 47.38 19.13 6.49
C CYS A 591 46.45 19.93 5.56
N TYR A 592 45.28 19.39 5.17
CA TYR A 592 44.39 20.05 4.20
C TYR A 592 43.28 20.91 4.83
N TYR A 593 43.06 20.82 6.15
CA TYR A 593 42.04 21.59 6.88
C TYR A 593 42.65 22.61 7.86
N ARG A 594 43.29 23.66 7.31
CA ARG A 594 43.50 24.93 8.03
C ARG A 594 43.38 26.11 7.06
N GLY A 595 42.22 26.76 7.02
CA GLY A 595 42.08 28.05 6.32
C GLY A 595 40.65 28.58 6.10
N ALA A 596 40.13 29.29 7.10
CA ALA A 596 39.21 30.46 6.97
C ALA A 596 37.68 30.21 6.75
N PRO A 597 36.79 31.21 7.02
CA PRO A 597 35.90 31.16 8.20
C PRO A 597 34.39 31.29 7.89
N LEU A 598 33.59 31.00 8.93
CA LEU A 598 32.13 31.12 9.03
C LEU A 598 31.61 32.56 8.86
N SER A 599 30.57 32.74 8.06
CA SER A 599 29.65 33.89 8.10
C SER A 599 28.22 33.37 7.89
N ALA A 600 27.34 33.70 8.82
CA ALA A 600 25.96 33.27 8.91
C ALA A 600 25.04 34.17 8.07
N ASP A 601 24.08 33.56 7.37
CA ASP A 601 22.83 34.20 6.95
C ASP A 601 21.72 33.12 6.91
N PRO A 602 20.69 33.17 7.78
CA PRO A 602 19.56 32.28 7.71
C PRO A 602 18.34 33.04 7.16
N SER A 603 18.18 33.06 5.85
CA SER A 603 16.89 33.34 5.25
C SER A 603 16.75 32.59 3.93
N GLU A 604 15.98 31.49 3.97
CA GLU A 604 15.05 31.03 2.91
C GLU A 604 14.70 29.54 3.10
N HIS A 605 13.65 29.29 3.89
CA HIS A 605 12.80 28.10 3.72
C HIS A 605 11.35 28.53 3.93
N ARG A 606 10.68 28.92 2.85
CA ARG A 606 9.21 28.96 2.76
C ARG A 606 8.77 27.84 1.81
N PHE A 607 8.26 26.74 2.35
CA PHE A 607 7.46 25.78 1.58
C PHE A 607 6.35 25.19 2.46
N LEU A 608 5.30 25.99 2.65
CA LEU A 608 3.93 25.52 2.82
C LEU A 608 3.06 26.53 2.06
N LEU A 609 2.40 26.08 0.98
CA LEU A 609 1.40 26.89 0.30
C LEU A 609 0.08 26.74 1.07
N PRO A 610 -0.47 27.81 1.69
CA PRO A 610 -1.90 27.83 2.00
C PRO A 610 -2.69 27.82 0.68
N CYS A 611 -3.90 27.26 0.67
CA CYS A 611 -4.75 27.18 -0.52
C CYS A 611 -4.84 28.56 -1.21
N ALA A 612 -4.10 28.75 -2.30
CA ALA A 612 -4.27 29.92 -3.15
C ALA A 612 -5.47 29.64 -4.06
N ALA A 613 -6.57 30.35 -3.82
CA ALA A 613 -7.72 30.32 -4.72
C ALA A 613 -7.28 30.75 -6.13
N PRO A 614 -7.79 30.15 -7.22
CA PRO A 614 -7.54 30.66 -8.55
C PRO A 614 -8.21 32.04 -8.67
N LEU A 615 -7.38 33.08 -8.74
CA LEU A 615 -7.82 34.40 -9.20
C LEU A 615 -8.20 34.27 -10.69
N SER A 616 -9.50 34.26 -10.98
CA SER A 616 -9.99 34.68 -12.29
C SER A 616 -10.77 35.98 -12.10
N ALA A 617 -10.08 37.09 -12.31
CA ALA A 617 -10.72 38.36 -12.60
C ALA A 617 -10.62 38.59 -14.12
N ASP A 618 -11.73 39.09 -14.66
CA ASP A 618 -11.90 39.64 -16.01
C ASP A 618 -12.07 38.65 -17.17
N SER A 619 -13.34 38.39 -17.53
CA SER A 619 -13.91 38.87 -18.81
C SER A 619 -15.30 38.26 -19.07
N TYR A 620 -16.37 38.91 -18.58
CA TYR A 620 -17.69 38.85 -19.23
C TYR A 620 -18.44 40.16 -18.97
N ARG A 621 -18.24 41.14 -19.86
CA ARG A 621 -19.22 42.22 -20.07
C ARG A 621 -20.24 41.72 -21.07
N GLY A 622 -21.47 41.49 -20.62
CA GLY A 622 -22.61 41.15 -21.46
C GLY A 622 -23.87 41.71 -20.82
N ALA A 623 -24.37 42.80 -21.40
CA ALA A 623 -25.50 43.57 -20.92
C ALA A 623 -26.82 42.78 -20.88
N VAL A 624 -27.59 42.91 -19.80
CA VAL A 624 -29.07 42.88 -19.88
C VAL A 624 -29.62 43.93 -18.91
N ALA A 625 -30.56 44.71 -19.43
CA ALA A 625 -31.16 45.89 -18.85
C ALA A 625 -32.04 45.60 -17.62
N ALA A 626 -32.06 46.57 -16.70
CA ALA A 626 -33.06 46.70 -15.66
C ALA A 626 -34.39 47.20 -16.23
N PRO A 627 -35.51 46.91 -15.54
CA PRO A 627 -36.56 47.90 -15.34
C PRO A 627 -36.72 48.27 -13.86
N GLN A 628 -37.01 49.54 -13.65
CA GLN A 628 -37.21 50.26 -12.39
C GLN A 628 -38.61 50.02 -11.73
N PRO A 629 -38.85 50.51 -10.50
CA PRO A 629 -39.78 49.95 -9.52
C PRO A 629 -41.11 50.74 -9.32
N ALA A 630 -42.11 50.08 -8.70
CA ALA A 630 -43.18 50.65 -7.84
C ALA A 630 -43.97 49.46 -7.22
N ASP A 631 -43.79 49.09 -5.94
CA ASP A 631 -44.42 49.57 -4.68
C ASP A 631 -45.88 49.04 -4.45
N PRO A 632 -46.41 48.95 -3.21
CA PRO A 632 -46.33 47.78 -2.33
C PRO A 632 -47.74 47.28 -1.89
N GLU A 633 -47.88 46.07 -1.33
CA GLU A 633 -48.74 45.82 -0.15
C GLU A 633 -48.73 44.35 0.35
N ARG A 634 -48.45 44.23 1.66
CA ARG A 634 -48.94 43.27 2.68
C ARG A 634 -48.70 41.75 2.54
N GLY A 635 -47.95 41.24 3.52
CA GLY A 635 -48.21 39.92 4.12
C GLY A 635 -47.02 39.24 4.81
N GLN A 636 -46.69 39.71 6.02
CA GLN A 636 -46.02 39.06 7.17
C GLN A 636 -45.45 37.61 7.01
N GLU A 637 -44.14 37.40 7.22
CA GLU A 637 -43.48 36.94 8.49
C GLU A 637 -43.67 35.43 8.76
N HIS A 638 -42.70 34.56 9.13
CA HIS A 638 -41.27 34.62 9.49
C HIS A 638 -40.68 33.20 9.28
N GLU A 639 -39.36 33.14 9.05
CA GLU A 639 -38.47 31.98 9.28
C GLU A 639 -38.59 31.46 10.75
N VAL A 640 -38.19 30.26 11.13
CA VAL A 640 -36.79 29.87 11.41
C VAL A 640 -36.71 28.36 11.72
N CYS A 641 -35.59 27.81 11.26
CA CYS A 641 -34.89 26.55 11.50
C CYS A 641 -35.09 25.81 12.85
N TYR A 642 -34.97 24.48 12.78
CA TYR A 642 -33.85 23.74 13.40
C TYR A 642 -33.47 22.52 12.54
#